data_AF-A0A3D9HAH1-F1
#
_entry.id   AF-A0A3D9HAH1-F1
#
_cell.length_a   1.000
_cell.length_b   1.000
_cell.length_c   1.000
_cell.angle_alpha   90.00
_cell.angle_beta   90.00
_cell.angle_gamma   90.00
#
_symmetry.space_group_name_H-M   'P 1'
#
loop_
_entity.id
_entity.type
_entity.pdbx_description
1 polymer ?
#
loop_
_entity_poly.entity_id
_entity_poly.type
_entity_poly.pdbx_seq_one_letter_code
_entity_poly.pdbx_strand_id
1 'polypeptide(L)'
;MKKNLAIFLTLFTIVAFSQQQYQSLLWKITGNGLEKPSYLYGTMHVSKKVAFRLDDVFYKALEKSDCIALESDPTTWPGFNYEMMLGQMAAYNNYSTDFYTNLFKLTHPEEMAIRGSVRMDNNAVNAYLYRKSSSSDNFEEETYLDMFIFQAGKKHNKKIYGLEDLAESRYLTTKAAYNANKKELDPWVQKLYAKENAYLIQENLYRDRNLDLLDSIGAGVNTEFYRENMLYIRNKNMVISLEELMPTKSVFAGVGAAHLPGDQGMINMLRKRGYTVKALTSEQTDYSKTEKIKLDSLFVTPILKKHNTPDGFLSINTYDKLREFSYAGQKYYLDPDMTNGAYLTINRISRFTYLPNEKEHITLKDIDHLLYEDIPGDIIKKEELTTPYPGISIVNKTKKGEFQKYHIYQTPLEIIIIKFAGRSDFVLKHEAKIFNDITLKTPSNTNQLFVSPNNKFQVDFPEYYVSSNMHNYGKKLIEGYKNDAYYFVEEAVLNDLSYIEEDSFEAKYFHHALYKNYKLIEAKGGFKAGDYKTYESYAVLDSTTHKNLYLKTIVKDGSYYLLGYVGTNAEDKNAFFKSFKFNKTDYSNFEKVADTSLHFSVRTNAKAPTPNPYGYNYNGGTKPKDYEQTIKETIYSTHANEQITVSRTKFHDLQMFHNVDSLWKELEDKVNYRAYYYNGLKAFKIANRSSSKTDSIYTHRFSYTDSTSAKQVLVKNILKEGVLFELKTLVDSISGPSKFVTEFYDSFTPKDTLLGKNVLQDKTKQFFEALRANDSLVFESYNLVKFKKHNSKDIVSILKDFEFDKERLNIKSHLVEQLIEIDLKNNLPFIKQLYHDSYSDPQTQTSILEGLLQSNKKENYKIALELMERDLPLGSVGSMFYNYYKKDSLELKASLFPKILEYSTISEYKQPLYNLLAKVKDSGLVKPKTYKKYKNQLINDGKMEVKRNLGNYNYGYNTYSYELATYVRLIFPYRNERTAQDFFEKLLNVDDTNALVKYYVLLTEKKETIPSKLVEKLLEDEENQHLLLEELDEAKLLNKLKSINIDQKQFAKSKLLSEANYEKDKDSIQFLFQRNFVTDKGKNAVMYFFKIDKDDEYAGKVEALHYISFIKPKDPTQLVVNYYSKSESYGTIVDKTKELEEQYIEILNLAIYKDRQRVTPSERDGYYDY
;
A
#
# COMPACT_ATOMS: atom_id res chain seq x y z
N MET A 1 56.12 -3.10 -68.81
CA MET A 1 55.49 -4.00 -67.80
C MET A 1 55.42 -3.38 -66.39
N LYS A 2 55.16 -2.06 -66.23
CA LYS A 2 55.12 -1.38 -64.91
C LYS A 2 53.76 -0.78 -64.53
N LYS A 3 52.71 -0.93 -65.36
CA LYS A 3 51.36 -0.38 -65.08
C LYS A 3 50.32 -1.40 -64.57
N ASN A 4 50.61 -2.69 -64.57
CA ASN A 4 49.65 -3.73 -64.13
C ASN A 4 49.94 -4.28 -62.71
N LEU A 5 51.07 -3.93 -62.08
CA LEU A 5 51.41 -4.38 -60.72
C LEU A 5 50.88 -3.43 -59.63
N ALA A 6 50.64 -2.15 -59.96
CA ALA A 6 50.15 -1.16 -59.00
C ALA A 6 48.66 -1.35 -58.67
N ILE A 7 47.84 -1.81 -59.63
CA ILE A 7 46.39 -2.00 -59.44
C ILE A 7 46.10 -3.26 -58.59
N PHE A 8 46.99 -4.26 -58.60
CA PHE A 8 46.84 -5.47 -57.78
C PHE A 8 47.24 -5.26 -56.31
N LEU A 9 48.07 -4.25 -55.99
CA LEU A 9 48.44 -3.93 -54.60
C LEU A 9 47.47 -2.97 -53.90
N THR A 10 46.75 -2.12 -54.65
CA THR A 10 45.71 -1.22 -54.08
C THR A 10 44.35 -1.89 -53.84
N LEU A 11 44.11 -3.09 -54.39
CA LEU A 11 42.88 -3.86 -54.18
C LEU A 11 42.94 -4.80 -52.96
N PHE A 12 44.10 -4.95 -52.31
CA PHE A 12 44.25 -5.72 -51.06
C PHE A 12 44.18 -4.87 -49.78
N THR A 13 44.06 -3.54 -49.88
CA THR A 13 44.01 -2.62 -48.72
C THR A 13 42.62 -2.12 -48.34
N ILE A 14 41.54 -2.58 -48.99
CA ILE A 14 40.14 -2.19 -48.67
C ILE A 14 39.32 -3.40 -48.19
N VAL A 15 39.99 -4.41 -47.63
CA VAL A 15 39.32 -5.41 -46.79
C VAL A 15 39.92 -5.35 -45.38
N ALA A 16 39.90 -4.15 -44.79
CA ALA A 16 39.78 -4.06 -43.34
C ALA A 16 38.34 -4.47 -43.01
N PHE A 17 38.05 -5.78 -43.03
CA PHE A 17 36.99 -6.30 -42.17
C PHE A 17 37.26 -5.70 -40.79
N SER A 18 36.29 -4.99 -40.23
CA SER A 18 36.31 -4.60 -38.82
C SER A 18 36.70 -5.84 -38.02
N GLN A 19 37.96 -5.96 -37.62
CA GLN A 19 38.41 -7.09 -36.81
C GLN A 19 37.63 -6.99 -35.51
N GLN A 20 36.87 -8.04 -35.18
CA GLN A 20 36.24 -8.15 -33.87
C GLN A 20 37.32 -8.01 -32.81
N GLN A 21 37.23 -6.93 -32.03
CA GLN A 21 38.26 -6.51 -31.08
C GLN A 21 38.24 -7.39 -29.83
N TYR A 22 37.06 -7.94 -29.49
CA TYR A 22 36.83 -8.72 -28.27
C TYR A 22 36.30 -10.13 -28.55
N GLN A 23 37.03 -10.91 -29.34
CA GLN A 23 36.68 -12.28 -29.72
C GLN A 23 37.23 -13.35 -28.76
N SER A 24 36.99 -13.20 -27.45
CA SER A 24 37.28 -14.23 -26.42
C SER A 24 36.54 -13.95 -25.12
N LEU A 25 36.25 -15.01 -24.35
CA LEU A 25 35.75 -14.92 -22.97
C LEU A 25 36.86 -14.92 -21.92
N LEU A 26 38.09 -15.39 -22.24
CA LEU A 26 39.22 -15.45 -21.30
C LEU A 26 40.34 -14.52 -21.73
N TRP A 27 40.82 -13.70 -20.80
CA TRP A 27 41.84 -12.68 -21.02
C TRP A 27 42.98 -12.81 -20.01
N LYS A 28 44.22 -12.80 -20.48
CA LYS A 28 45.44 -12.82 -19.64
C LYS A 28 45.92 -11.40 -19.39
N ILE A 29 46.15 -11.06 -18.13
CA ILE A 29 46.65 -9.78 -17.62
C ILE A 29 48.12 -9.95 -17.21
N THR A 30 49.01 -9.10 -17.72
CA THR A 30 50.46 -9.10 -17.45
C THR A 30 51.01 -7.67 -17.51
N GLY A 31 52.28 -7.46 -17.17
CA GLY A 31 52.91 -6.13 -17.18
C GLY A 31 52.59 -5.32 -15.91
N ASN A 32 52.92 -4.04 -15.90
CA ASN A 32 52.71 -3.13 -14.75
C ASN A 32 53.23 -3.69 -13.40
N GLY A 33 54.39 -4.34 -13.39
CA GLY A 33 55.02 -4.88 -12.17
C GLY A 33 54.48 -6.23 -11.69
N LEU A 34 53.55 -6.88 -12.40
CA LEU A 34 53.03 -8.20 -12.01
C LEU A 34 54.08 -9.31 -12.18
N GLU A 35 54.40 -10.03 -11.10
CA GLU A 35 55.32 -11.19 -11.11
C GLU A 35 54.70 -12.42 -11.77
N LYS A 36 53.39 -12.63 -11.58
CA LYS A 36 52.61 -13.71 -12.18
C LYS A 36 51.44 -13.14 -12.99
N PRO A 37 51.03 -13.82 -14.08
CA PRO A 37 49.86 -13.38 -14.81
C PRO A 37 48.57 -13.56 -13.99
N SER A 38 47.62 -12.66 -14.18
CA SER A 38 46.24 -12.82 -13.72
C SER A 38 45.31 -13.02 -14.92
N TYR A 39 44.08 -13.43 -14.67
CA TYR A 39 43.13 -13.85 -15.69
C TYR A 39 41.77 -13.20 -15.42
N LEU A 40 41.12 -12.72 -16.47
CA LEU A 40 39.78 -12.14 -16.43
C LEU A 40 38.88 -12.93 -17.38
N TYR A 41 37.80 -13.49 -16.84
CA TYR A 41 36.87 -14.36 -17.55
C TYR A 41 35.46 -13.76 -17.55
N GLY A 42 34.83 -13.76 -18.73
CA GLY A 42 33.46 -13.30 -18.95
C GLY A 42 32.45 -14.41 -18.69
N THR A 43 31.72 -14.35 -17.58
CA THR A 43 30.68 -15.32 -17.19
C THR A 43 29.32 -15.00 -17.79
N MET A 44 28.41 -15.97 -17.76
CA MET A 44 26.98 -15.78 -18.01
C MET A 44 26.21 -16.41 -16.86
N HIS A 45 25.29 -15.64 -16.25
CA HIS A 45 24.59 -15.95 -15.00
C HIS A 45 23.49 -17.03 -15.12
N VAL A 46 23.73 -18.10 -15.88
CA VAL A 46 22.76 -19.16 -16.18
C VAL A 46 23.38 -20.54 -16.04
N SER A 47 22.53 -21.55 -15.87
CA SER A 47 22.93 -22.96 -15.74
C SER A 47 22.90 -23.71 -17.06
N LYS A 48 22.62 -23.03 -18.16
CA LYS A 48 22.56 -23.64 -19.49
C LYS A 48 23.94 -24.15 -19.92
N LYS A 49 23.97 -25.33 -20.57
CA LYS A 49 25.18 -25.98 -21.07
C LYS A 49 26.05 -25.11 -21.98
N VAL A 50 25.47 -24.13 -22.66
CA VAL A 50 26.22 -23.16 -23.49
C VAL A 50 27.25 -22.37 -22.66
N ALA A 51 26.95 -22.06 -21.39
CA ALA A 51 27.87 -21.35 -20.50
C ALA A 51 29.08 -22.21 -20.09
N PHE A 52 28.93 -23.54 -20.13
CA PHE A 52 29.93 -24.52 -19.67
C PHE A 52 30.77 -25.13 -20.81
N ARG A 53 30.75 -24.52 -21.99
CA ARG A 53 31.69 -24.82 -23.09
C ARG A 53 33.08 -24.23 -22.80
N LEU A 54 33.68 -24.71 -21.72
CA LEU A 54 34.95 -24.21 -21.17
C LEU A 54 36.12 -24.93 -21.82
N ASP A 55 37.03 -24.18 -22.43
CA ASP A 55 38.23 -24.70 -23.11
C ASP A 55 39.31 -25.17 -22.13
N ASP A 56 40.32 -25.90 -22.62
CA ASP A 56 41.48 -26.31 -21.83
C ASP A 56 42.19 -25.14 -21.12
N VAL A 57 42.29 -23.97 -21.78
CA VAL A 57 42.93 -22.79 -21.20
C VAL A 57 42.19 -22.23 -19.99
N PHE A 58 40.89 -22.44 -19.87
CA PHE A 58 40.10 -22.05 -18.70
C PHE A 58 40.58 -22.80 -17.46
N TYR A 59 40.59 -24.13 -17.51
CA TYR A 59 41.00 -24.98 -16.38
C TYR A 59 42.48 -24.77 -16.03
N LYS A 60 43.34 -24.60 -17.03
CA LYS A 60 44.77 -24.28 -16.82
C LYS A 60 44.97 -22.93 -16.14
N ALA A 61 44.20 -21.91 -16.49
CA ALA A 61 44.27 -20.59 -15.87
C ALA A 61 43.72 -20.60 -14.44
N LEU A 62 42.58 -21.28 -14.24
CA LEU A 62 41.96 -21.46 -12.93
C LEU A 62 42.92 -22.15 -11.95
N GLU A 63 43.58 -23.22 -12.38
CA GLU A 63 44.52 -23.98 -11.55
C GLU A 63 45.79 -23.18 -11.22
N LYS A 64 46.36 -22.46 -12.20
CA LYS A 64 47.57 -21.64 -12.04
C LYS A 64 47.40 -20.41 -11.15
N SER A 65 46.16 -19.98 -10.93
CA SER A 65 45.88 -18.78 -10.13
C SER A 65 45.98 -19.06 -8.64
N ASP A 66 46.49 -18.10 -7.87
CA ASP A 66 46.65 -18.23 -6.41
C ASP A 66 45.30 -18.01 -5.68
N CYS A 67 44.40 -17.19 -6.24
CA CYS A 67 43.07 -16.93 -5.69
C CYS A 67 41.99 -16.73 -6.77
N ILE A 68 40.72 -16.77 -6.34
CA ILE A 68 39.54 -16.46 -7.17
C ILE A 68 38.99 -15.10 -6.76
N ALA A 69 38.59 -14.29 -7.75
CA ALA A 69 37.81 -13.09 -7.54
C ALA A 69 36.51 -13.15 -8.35
N LEU A 70 35.38 -12.80 -7.75
CA LEU A 70 34.06 -12.73 -8.41
C LEU A 70 33.44 -11.35 -8.15
N GLU A 71 32.38 -10.99 -8.86
CA GLU A 71 31.66 -9.72 -8.63
C GLU A 71 31.31 -9.53 -7.14
N SER A 72 30.88 -10.60 -6.47
CA SER A 72 30.71 -10.65 -5.02
C SER A 72 31.05 -12.03 -4.47
N ASP A 73 31.34 -12.13 -3.17
CA ASP A 73 31.59 -13.40 -2.49
C ASP A 73 30.27 -14.13 -2.18
N PRO A 74 29.99 -15.30 -2.78
CA PRO A 74 28.74 -16.02 -2.55
C PRO A 74 28.48 -16.46 -1.10
N THR A 75 29.52 -16.57 -0.27
CA THR A 75 29.36 -16.91 1.16
C THR A 75 28.64 -15.83 1.96
N THR A 76 28.59 -14.59 1.45
CA THR A 76 27.95 -13.45 2.12
C THR A 76 26.47 -13.31 1.80
N TRP A 77 25.99 -13.94 0.72
CA TRP A 77 24.64 -13.73 0.20
C TRP A 77 23.51 -14.18 1.13
N PRO A 78 23.56 -15.36 1.80
CA PRO A 78 22.47 -15.78 2.66
C PRO A 78 22.17 -14.77 3.78
N GLY A 79 23.24 -14.25 4.42
CA GLY A 79 23.12 -13.23 5.45
C GLY A 79 22.61 -11.90 4.92
N PHE A 80 23.14 -11.43 3.78
CA PHE A 80 22.71 -10.16 3.18
C PHE A 80 21.24 -10.20 2.73
N ASN A 81 20.83 -11.26 2.04
CA ASN A 81 19.46 -11.38 1.53
C ASN A 81 18.44 -11.61 2.65
N TYR A 82 18.83 -12.30 3.73
CA TYR A 82 18.01 -12.41 4.94
C TYR A 82 17.65 -11.02 5.49
N GLU A 83 18.65 -10.18 5.72
CA GLU A 83 18.46 -8.82 6.24
C GLU A 83 17.63 -7.95 5.30
N MET A 84 17.89 -8.04 3.99
CA MET A 84 17.13 -7.32 2.97
C MET A 84 15.66 -7.73 2.97
N MET A 85 15.37 -9.02 3.04
CA MET A 85 14.00 -9.56 3.05
C MET A 85 13.25 -9.16 4.32
N LEU A 86 13.90 -9.20 5.49
CA LEU A 86 13.32 -8.71 6.74
C LEU A 86 12.95 -7.22 6.65
N GLY A 87 13.82 -6.39 6.06
CA GLY A 87 13.54 -4.97 5.86
C GLY A 87 12.35 -4.72 4.94
N GLN A 88 12.19 -5.53 3.88
CA GLN A 88 11.01 -5.46 3.00
C GLN A 88 9.75 -5.89 3.73
N MET A 89 9.76 -7.02 4.44
CA MET A 89 8.60 -7.49 5.21
C MET A 89 8.16 -6.48 6.28
N ALA A 90 9.10 -5.78 6.93
CA ALA A 90 8.78 -4.75 7.91
C ALA A 90 8.01 -3.55 7.33
N ALA A 91 8.17 -3.27 6.04
CA ALA A 91 7.47 -2.19 5.33
C ALA A 91 6.08 -2.60 4.80
N TYR A 92 5.81 -3.90 4.70
CA TYR A 92 4.55 -4.47 4.18
C TYR A 92 3.74 -5.09 5.32
N ASN A 93 3.03 -4.25 6.10
CA ASN A 93 2.03 -4.71 7.08
C ASN A 93 0.66 -4.11 6.74
N ASN A 94 0.00 -4.63 5.71
CA ASN A 94 -1.39 -4.28 5.40
C ASN A 94 -2.31 -5.26 6.10
N TYR A 95 -3.02 -4.79 7.14
CA TYR A 95 -4.16 -5.49 7.71
C TYR A 95 -5.44 -4.84 7.18
N SER A 96 -5.74 -5.13 5.92
CA SER A 96 -6.78 -4.45 5.14
C SER A 96 -8.19 -4.87 5.48
N THR A 97 -8.34 -6.16 5.72
CA THR A 97 -9.61 -6.81 5.95
C THR A 97 -9.52 -7.64 7.23
N ASP A 98 -10.58 -7.56 8.04
CA ASP A 98 -10.75 -8.34 9.26
C ASP A 98 -9.58 -8.23 10.27
N PHE A 99 -9.03 -7.02 10.46
CA PHE A 99 -7.90 -6.74 11.35
C PHE A 99 -7.99 -7.48 12.69
N TYR A 100 -9.07 -7.28 13.45
CA TYR A 100 -9.24 -7.89 14.77
C TYR A 100 -9.33 -9.42 14.72
N THR A 101 -9.95 -9.96 13.67
CA THR A 101 -10.11 -11.40 13.47
C THR A 101 -8.77 -12.05 13.18
N ASN A 102 -7.90 -11.39 12.42
CA ASN A 102 -6.65 -11.98 11.93
C ASN A 102 -5.44 -11.69 12.82
N LEU A 103 -5.42 -10.56 13.55
CA LEU A 103 -4.23 -10.10 14.27
C LEU A 103 -3.67 -11.16 15.22
N PHE A 104 -4.52 -11.72 16.09
CA PHE A 104 -4.17 -12.71 17.11
C PHE A 104 -4.61 -14.14 16.76
N LYS A 105 -5.01 -14.39 15.51
CA LYS A 105 -5.40 -15.73 15.09
C LYS A 105 -4.20 -16.66 15.13
N LEU A 106 -4.32 -17.76 15.87
CA LEU A 106 -3.35 -18.86 15.87
C LEU A 106 -3.96 -20.01 15.09
N THR A 107 -3.52 -20.16 13.84
CA THR A 107 -4.09 -21.14 12.91
C THR A 107 -3.41 -22.49 13.09
N HIS A 108 -4.19 -23.54 13.36
CA HIS A 108 -3.69 -24.91 13.38
C HIS A 108 -3.06 -25.29 12.03
N PRO A 109 -2.00 -26.12 12.02
CA PRO A 109 -1.37 -26.52 10.77
C PRO A 109 -2.33 -27.41 9.96
N GLU A 110 -2.50 -27.07 8.70
CA GLU A 110 -3.25 -27.89 7.75
C GLU A 110 -2.35 -28.95 7.11
N GLU A 111 -2.95 -30.04 6.62
CA GLU A 111 -2.23 -31.14 5.97
C GLU A 111 -1.32 -30.60 4.85
N MET A 112 -1.86 -29.76 3.96
CA MET A 112 -1.11 -29.15 2.86
C MET A 112 0.12 -28.36 3.31
N ALA A 113 0.06 -27.75 4.49
CA ALA A 113 1.18 -27.00 5.05
C ALA A 113 2.32 -27.94 5.49
N ILE A 114 1.99 -29.10 6.07
CA ILE A 114 2.95 -30.15 6.41
C ILE A 114 3.53 -30.78 5.14
N ARG A 115 2.67 -31.17 4.18
CA ARG A 115 3.07 -31.75 2.89
C ARG A 115 3.99 -30.82 2.13
N GLY A 116 3.64 -29.53 2.06
CA GLY A 116 4.47 -28.48 1.49
C GLY A 116 5.85 -28.42 2.15
N SER A 117 5.92 -28.53 3.48
CA SER A 117 7.18 -28.50 4.24
C SER A 117 8.06 -29.74 4.01
N VAL A 118 7.47 -30.92 3.81
CA VAL A 118 8.21 -32.16 3.47
C VAL A 118 8.71 -32.11 2.02
N ARG A 119 7.86 -31.70 1.09
CA ARG A 119 8.14 -31.59 -0.35
C ARG A 119 9.09 -30.45 -0.71
N MET A 120 9.30 -29.50 0.19
CA MET A 120 9.85 -28.19 -0.17
C MET A 120 11.20 -28.28 -0.88
N ASP A 121 11.19 -27.90 -2.15
CA ASP A 121 12.37 -27.54 -2.93
C ASP A 121 12.39 -26.02 -3.06
N ASN A 122 13.17 -25.40 -2.19
CA ASN A 122 13.06 -23.97 -1.92
C ASN A 122 13.66 -23.12 -3.07
N ASN A 123 12.91 -22.12 -3.54
CA ASN A 123 13.36 -21.22 -4.60
C ASN A 123 14.64 -20.44 -4.24
N ALA A 124 14.87 -20.12 -2.97
CA ALA A 124 16.12 -19.49 -2.52
C ALA A 124 17.30 -20.46 -2.61
N VAL A 125 17.11 -21.76 -2.31
CA VAL A 125 18.14 -22.79 -2.57
C VAL A 125 18.46 -22.81 -4.06
N ASN A 126 17.44 -22.85 -4.92
CA ASN A 126 17.65 -22.77 -6.36
C ASN A 126 18.40 -21.49 -6.74
N ALA A 127 17.99 -20.32 -6.27
CA ALA A 127 18.63 -19.04 -6.59
C ALA A 127 20.11 -18.96 -6.15
N TYR A 128 20.46 -19.56 -5.01
CA TYR A 128 21.82 -19.57 -4.48
C TYR A 128 22.71 -20.59 -5.19
N LEU A 129 22.28 -21.84 -5.28
CA LEU A 129 23.14 -22.95 -5.66
C LEU A 129 23.01 -23.35 -7.13
N TYR A 130 21.82 -23.21 -7.72
CA TYR A 130 21.50 -23.96 -8.94
C TYR A 130 21.06 -23.10 -10.13
N ARG A 131 20.22 -22.07 -9.94
CA ARG A 131 19.59 -21.22 -10.97
C ARG A 131 18.98 -21.99 -12.14
N LYS A 132 18.38 -23.14 -11.83
CA LYS A 132 17.76 -24.03 -12.80
C LYS A 132 16.32 -23.64 -13.11
N SER A 133 15.88 -23.95 -14.32
CA SER A 133 14.49 -23.92 -14.73
C SER A 133 13.86 -25.29 -14.58
N SER A 134 12.69 -25.38 -13.92
CA SER A 134 11.95 -26.64 -13.77
C SER A 134 11.60 -27.30 -15.11
N SER A 135 11.39 -26.51 -16.16
CA SER A 135 11.04 -27.02 -17.50
C SER A 135 12.25 -27.51 -18.31
N SER A 136 13.48 -27.12 -17.93
CA SER A 136 14.70 -27.37 -18.70
C SER A 136 15.82 -28.04 -17.90
N ASP A 137 15.55 -28.50 -16.68
CA ASP A 137 16.53 -29.04 -15.74
C ASP A 137 17.43 -30.13 -16.36
N ASN A 138 16.87 -31.07 -17.12
CA ASN A 138 17.64 -32.13 -17.81
C ASN A 138 18.61 -31.60 -18.90
N PHE A 139 18.43 -30.35 -19.34
CA PHE A 139 19.26 -29.68 -20.34
C PHE A 139 20.21 -28.65 -19.74
N GLU A 140 20.23 -28.51 -18.42
CA GLU A 140 21.06 -27.59 -17.66
C GLU A 140 22.16 -28.33 -16.89
N GLU A 141 23.14 -27.58 -16.39
CA GLU A 141 24.21 -28.04 -15.52
C GLU A 141 23.79 -27.93 -14.06
N GLU A 142 24.48 -28.66 -13.18
CA GLU A 142 24.13 -28.72 -11.75
C GLU A 142 24.37 -27.42 -10.97
N THR A 143 24.92 -26.39 -11.60
CA THR A 143 25.04 -25.04 -11.07
C THR A 143 25.22 -24.04 -12.22
N TYR A 144 25.25 -22.75 -11.93
CA TYR A 144 25.59 -21.70 -12.91
C TYR A 144 27.07 -21.34 -12.83
N LEU A 145 27.60 -20.73 -13.90
CA LEU A 145 29.04 -20.64 -14.12
C LEU A 145 29.81 -19.88 -13.02
N ASP A 146 29.25 -18.79 -12.49
CA ASP A 146 29.88 -18.03 -11.41
C ASP A 146 30.05 -18.88 -10.14
N MET A 147 29.01 -19.65 -9.80
CA MET A 147 29.04 -20.58 -8.67
C MET A 147 29.99 -21.75 -8.93
N PHE A 148 30.07 -22.25 -10.17
CA PHE A 148 31.05 -23.27 -10.53
C PHE A 148 32.50 -22.79 -10.30
N ILE A 149 32.83 -21.56 -10.71
CA ILE A 149 34.16 -20.96 -10.48
C ILE A 149 34.44 -20.81 -8.98
N PHE A 150 33.46 -20.34 -8.22
CA PHE A 150 33.54 -20.26 -6.76
C PHE A 150 33.83 -21.64 -6.13
N GLN A 151 33.03 -22.65 -6.48
CA GLN A 151 33.14 -24.01 -5.94
C GLN A 151 34.47 -24.64 -6.32
N ALA A 152 34.91 -24.50 -7.57
CA ALA A 152 36.21 -25.00 -8.01
C ALA A 152 37.36 -24.35 -7.21
N GLY A 153 37.31 -23.02 -7.00
CA GLY A 153 38.28 -22.32 -6.15
C GLY A 153 38.31 -22.86 -4.71
N LYS A 154 37.15 -22.94 -4.07
CA LYS A 154 37.02 -23.43 -2.68
C LYS A 154 37.47 -24.88 -2.53
N LYS A 155 37.10 -25.76 -3.46
CA LYS A 155 37.50 -27.18 -3.45
C LYS A 155 39.01 -27.37 -3.60
N HIS A 156 39.70 -26.41 -4.23
CA HIS A 156 41.17 -26.35 -4.35
C HIS A 156 41.83 -25.49 -3.27
N ASN A 157 41.14 -25.17 -2.17
CA ASN A 157 41.64 -24.33 -1.07
C ASN A 157 42.13 -22.93 -1.51
N LYS A 158 41.62 -22.40 -2.62
CA LYS A 158 41.90 -21.03 -3.07
C LYS A 158 41.04 -20.04 -2.28
N LYS A 159 41.61 -18.88 -1.93
CA LYS A 159 40.87 -17.80 -1.26
C LYS A 159 39.93 -17.11 -2.27
N ILE A 160 38.74 -16.74 -1.79
CA ILE A 160 37.72 -16.03 -2.58
C ILE A 160 37.73 -14.55 -2.21
N TYR A 161 37.58 -13.70 -3.21
CA TYR A 161 37.49 -12.25 -3.09
C TYR A 161 36.25 -11.74 -3.85
N GLY A 162 35.51 -10.81 -3.24
CA GLY A 162 34.49 -10.01 -3.94
C GLY A 162 35.15 -8.77 -4.54
N LEU A 163 34.85 -8.48 -5.80
CA LEU A 163 35.34 -7.28 -6.50
C LEU A 163 34.48 -6.05 -6.23
N GLU A 164 33.25 -6.23 -5.76
CA GLU A 164 32.31 -5.18 -5.38
C GLU A 164 31.85 -5.34 -3.92
N ASP A 165 31.42 -4.22 -3.31
CA ASP A 165 30.58 -4.26 -2.13
C ASP A 165 29.15 -4.68 -2.50
N LEU A 166 28.59 -5.65 -1.77
CA LEU A 166 27.30 -6.24 -2.11
C LEU A 166 26.14 -5.24 -1.95
N ALA A 167 26.20 -4.36 -0.95
CA ALA A 167 25.16 -3.36 -0.71
C ALA A 167 25.19 -2.27 -1.80
N GLU A 168 26.38 -1.80 -2.16
CA GLU A 168 26.58 -0.84 -3.25
C GLU A 168 26.15 -1.43 -4.59
N SER A 169 26.58 -2.65 -4.92
CA SER A 169 26.23 -3.34 -6.17
C SER A 169 24.71 -3.53 -6.30
N ARG A 170 24.02 -3.89 -5.21
CA ARG A 170 22.55 -3.97 -5.16
C ARG A 170 21.88 -2.62 -5.32
N TYR A 171 22.38 -1.57 -4.65
CA TYR A 171 21.88 -0.21 -4.83
C TYR A 171 21.99 0.26 -6.29
N LEU A 172 23.14 0.07 -6.92
CA LEU A 172 23.39 0.45 -8.31
C LEU A 172 22.52 -0.33 -9.29
N THR A 173 22.35 -1.64 -9.07
CA THR A 173 21.49 -2.49 -9.92
C THR A 173 20.02 -2.07 -9.81
N THR A 174 19.51 -1.86 -8.59
CA THR A 174 18.15 -1.35 -8.36
C THR A 174 17.96 0.03 -8.97
N LYS A 175 18.98 0.89 -8.87
CA LYS A 175 18.96 2.22 -9.48
C LYS A 175 18.94 2.14 -11.00
N ALA A 176 19.71 1.26 -11.62
CA ALA A 176 19.71 1.08 -13.07
C ALA A 176 18.32 0.70 -13.60
N ALA A 177 17.59 -0.14 -12.86
CA ALA A 177 16.26 -0.62 -13.27
C ALA A 177 15.21 0.49 -13.49
N TYR A 178 15.36 1.68 -12.87
CA TYR A 178 14.44 2.82 -13.04
C TYR A 178 14.32 3.31 -14.49
N ASN A 179 15.33 3.08 -15.33
CA ASN A 179 15.32 3.51 -16.73
C ASN A 179 16.12 2.52 -17.59
N ALA A 180 15.73 1.25 -17.55
CA ALA A 180 16.53 0.17 -18.14
C ALA A 180 16.62 0.23 -19.68
N ASN A 181 15.50 0.43 -20.36
CA ASN A 181 15.38 0.28 -21.81
C ASN A 181 15.03 1.61 -22.48
N LYS A 182 15.52 1.81 -23.70
CA LYS A 182 15.09 2.94 -24.54
C LYS A 182 13.60 2.79 -24.87
N LYS A 183 12.90 3.92 -25.03
CA LYS A 183 11.50 3.95 -25.48
C LYS A 183 11.34 3.30 -26.86
N GLU A 184 12.29 3.55 -27.74
CA GLU A 184 12.42 2.89 -29.04
C GLU A 184 13.82 2.29 -29.14
N LEU A 185 13.90 0.99 -29.48
CA LEU A 185 15.17 0.32 -29.73
C LEU A 185 15.78 0.88 -31.02
N ASP A 186 17.10 0.83 -31.16
CA ASP A 186 17.73 1.26 -32.41
C ASP A 186 17.21 0.42 -33.61
N PRO A 187 17.00 1.02 -34.80
CA PRO A 187 16.35 0.33 -35.93
C PRO A 187 17.01 -0.99 -36.35
N TRP A 188 18.32 -1.13 -36.17
CA TRP A 188 19.05 -2.35 -36.49
C TRP A 188 18.79 -3.47 -35.47
N VAL A 189 18.60 -3.13 -34.18
CA VAL A 189 18.21 -4.08 -33.13
C VAL A 189 16.79 -4.56 -33.34
N GLN A 190 15.87 -3.66 -33.71
CA GLN A 190 14.49 -4.05 -34.06
C GLN A 190 14.47 -5.07 -35.21
N LYS A 191 15.24 -4.82 -36.27
CA LYS A 191 15.39 -5.76 -37.39
C LYS A 191 16.02 -7.09 -36.98
N LEU A 192 16.95 -7.08 -36.03
CA LEU A 192 17.57 -8.29 -35.49
C LEU A 192 16.55 -9.11 -34.69
N TYR A 193 15.82 -8.49 -33.76
CA TYR A 193 14.80 -9.15 -32.93
C TYR A 193 13.55 -9.59 -33.71
N ALA A 194 13.26 -8.95 -34.84
CA ALA A 194 12.22 -9.42 -35.76
C ALA A 194 12.61 -10.72 -36.50
N LYS A 195 13.92 -11.00 -36.65
CA LYS A 195 14.42 -12.18 -37.35
C LYS A 195 14.73 -13.35 -36.43
N GLU A 196 15.18 -13.07 -35.20
CA GLU A 196 15.61 -14.09 -34.26
C GLU A 196 15.24 -13.71 -32.83
N ASN A 197 14.95 -14.71 -32.01
CA ASN A 197 14.58 -14.52 -30.61
C ASN A 197 15.75 -13.92 -29.81
N ALA A 198 15.49 -12.88 -29.00
CA ALA A 198 16.51 -12.19 -28.21
C ALA A 198 17.31 -13.12 -27.27
N TYR A 199 16.66 -14.15 -26.68
CA TYR A 199 17.36 -15.14 -25.85
C TYR A 199 18.32 -16.00 -26.67
N LEU A 200 17.91 -16.41 -27.88
CA LEU A 200 18.76 -17.20 -28.77
C LEU A 200 19.96 -16.38 -29.26
N ILE A 201 19.74 -15.10 -29.60
CA ILE A 201 20.82 -14.17 -29.95
C ILE A 201 21.84 -14.10 -28.81
N GLN A 202 21.39 -13.88 -27.57
CA GLN A 202 22.29 -13.80 -26.41
C GLN A 202 23.12 -15.09 -26.22
N GLU A 203 22.50 -16.27 -26.36
CA GLU A 203 23.21 -17.54 -26.26
C GLU A 203 24.23 -17.73 -27.39
N ASN A 204 23.88 -17.37 -28.62
CA ASN A 204 24.78 -17.46 -29.78
C ASN A 204 25.96 -16.49 -29.63
N LEU A 205 25.73 -15.26 -29.17
CA LEU A 205 26.81 -14.30 -28.90
C LEU A 205 27.82 -14.82 -27.89
N TYR A 206 27.33 -15.43 -26.80
CA TYR A 206 28.22 -16.01 -25.80
C TYR A 206 28.95 -17.25 -26.33
N ARG A 207 28.25 -18.12 -27.05
CA ARG A 207 28.81 -19.32 -27.71
C ARG A 207 29.93 -18.97 -28.69
N ASP A 208 29.70 -17.92 -29.46
CA ASP A 208 30.61 -17.42 -30.48
C ASP A 208 31.62 -16.42 -29.91
N ARG A 209 31.56 -16.11 -28.60
CA ARG A 209 32.46 -15.19 -27.88
C ARG A 209 32.51 -13.77 -28.46
N ASN A 210 31.41 -13.33 -29.08
CA ASN A 210 31.31 -12.05 -29.77
C ASN A 210 30.87 -10.95 -28.79
N LEU A 211 31.82 -10.47 -27.99
CA LEU A 211 31.56 -9.43 -26.98
C LEU A 211 31.31 -8.04 -27.61
N ASP A 212 31.84 -7.78 -28.81
CA ASP A 212 31.60 -6.54 -29.55
C ASP A 212 30.11 -6.35 -29.87
N LEU A 213 29.47 -7.41 -30.38
CA LEU A 213 28.04 -7.37 -30.72
C LEU A 213 27.17 -7.40 -29.46
N LEU A 214 27.62 -8.06 -28.37
CA LEU A 214 26.95 -7.99 -27.07
C LEU A 214 26.87 -6.54 -26.55
N ASP A 215 28.00 -5.81 -26.57
CA ASP A 215 28.02 -4.40 -26.14
C ASP A 215 27.17 -3.52 -27.06
N SER A 216 27.24 -3.75 -28.37
CA SER A 216 26.47 -3.00 -29.36
C SER A 216 24.96 -3.18 -29.17
N ILE A 217 24.49 -4.41 -28.92
CA ILE A 217 23.07 -4.66 -28.61
C ILE A 217 22.70 -3.98 -27.29
N GLY A 218 23.54 -4.07 -26.26
CA GLY A 218 23.33 -3.36 -25.00
C GLY A 218 23.18 -1.84 -25.22
N ALA A 219 24.02 -1.24 -26.05
CA ALA A 219 23.93 0.17 -26.44
C ALA A 219 22.67 0.51 -27.23
N GLY A 220 22.18 -0.40 -28.07
CA GLY A 220 20.97 -0.22 -28.87
C GLY A 220 19.65 -0.49 -28.13
N VAL A 221 19.71 -1.23 -27.01
CA VAL A 221 18.54 -1.58 -26.18
C VAL A 221 18.44 -0.71 -24.94
N ASN A 222 19.55 -0.51 -24.23
CA ASN A 222 19.54 0.13 -22.93
C ASN A 222 19.75 1.64 -23.02
N THR A 223 19.27 2.36 -22.01
CA THR A 223 19.57 3.78 -21.88
C THR A 223 21.01 4.00 -21.39
N GLU A 224 21.54 5.20 -21.60
CA GLU A 224 22.83 5.59 -21.03
C GLU A 224 22.82 5.52 -19.49
N PHE A 225 21.70 5.91 -18.87
CA PHE A 225 21.51 5.82 -17.41
C PHE A 225 21.62 4.37 -16.91
N TYR A 226 21.02 3.41 -17.63
CA TYR A 226 21.16 1.99 -17.27
C TYR A 226 22.61 1.53 -17.38
N ARG A 227 23.29 1.81 -18.50
CA ARG A 227 24.68 1.38 -18.72
C ARG A 227 25.64 2.01 -17.70
N GLU A 228 25.45 3.27 -17.36
CA GLU A 228 26.25 3.97 -16.33
C GLU A 228 26.18 3.24 -14.97
N ASN A 229 24.97 2.94 -14.49
CA ASN A 229 24.77 2.36 -13.16
C ASN A 229 24.96 0.83 -13.15
N MET A 230 24.55 0.12 -14.20
CA MET A 230 24.63 -1.35 -14.29
C MET A 230 26.02 -1.85 -14.70
N LEU A 231 26.77 -1.08 -15.48
CA LEU A 231 28.06 -1.49 -16.05
C LEU A 231 29.19 -0.55 -15.66
N TYR A 232 29.15 0.75 -16.00
CA TYR A 232 30.37 1.57 -15.99
C TYR A 232 30.91 1.88 -14.58
N ILE A 233 30.05 2.30 -13.65
CA ILE A 233 30.45 2.52 -12.25
C ILE A 233 30.96 1.21 -11.63
N ARG A 234 30.25 0.13 -11.88
CA ARG A 234 30.58 -1.23 -11.42
C ARG A 234 31.91 -1.73 -11.97
N ASN A 235 32.15 -1.57 -13.28
CA ASN A 235 33.42 -1.89 -13.95
C ASN A 235 34.59 -1.15 -13.31
N LYS A 236 34.41 0.14 -13.03
CA LYS A 236 35.44 0.96 -12.39
C LYS A 236 35.77 0.42 -11.00
N ASN A 237 34.77 0.12 -10.18
CA ASN A 237 34.95 -0.42 -8.83
C ASN A 237 35.67 -1.78 -8.88
N MET A 238 35.24 -2.69 -9.76
CA MET A 238 35.87 -4.00 -9.92
C MET A 238 37.31 -3.92 -10.43
N VAL A 239 37.63 -2.99 -11.34
CA VAL A 239 39.01 -2.79 -11.81
C VAL A 239 39.89 -2.27 -10.67
N ILE A 240 39.42 -1.32 -9.86
CA ILE A 240 40.17 -0.84 -8.69
C ILE A 240 40.48 -2.00 -7.73
N SER A 241 39.48 -2.83 -7.40
CA SER A 241 39.67 -4.01 -6.56
C SER A 241 40.69 -5.01 -7.14
N LEU A 242 40.71 -5.19 -8.47
CA LEU A 242 41.71 -6.03 -9.13
C LEU A 242 43.12 -5.42 -9.07
N GLU A 243 43.26 -4.12 -9.26
CA GLU A 243 44.56 -3.43 -9.18
C GLU A 243 45.20 -3.54 -7.80
N GLU A 244 44.39 -3.57 -6.74
CA GLU A 244 44.86 -3.79 -5.37
C GLU A 244 45.29 -5.25 -5.14
N LEU A 245 44.60 -6.21 -5.78
CA LEU A 245 44.81 -7.64 -5.52
C LEU A 245 45.97 -8.25 -6.33
N MET A 246 46.03 -7.95 -7.64
CA MET A 246 46.96 -8.58 -8.59
C MET A 246 48.45 -8.40 -8.29
N PRO A 247 48.94 -7.28 -7.71
CA PRO A 247 50.36 -7.11 -7.42
C PRO A 247 50.95 -8.17 -6.48
N THR A 248 50.12 -8.76 -5.62
CA THR A 248 50.57 -9.72 -4.60
C THR A 248 50.23 -11.17 -4.93
N LYS A 249 49.34 -11.41 -5.90
CA LYS A 249 48.76 -12.73 -6.19
C LYS A 249 48.35 -12.86 -7.65
N SER A 250 48.51 -14.05 -8.22
CA SER A 250 47.85 -14.41 -9.47
C SER A 250 46.35 -14.61 -9.22
N VAL A 251 45.50 -13.87 -9.93
CA VAL A 251 44.03 -13.86 -9.74
C VAL A 251 43.33 -14.52 -10.92
N PHE A 252 42.35 -15.39 -10.66
CA PHE A 252 41.33 -15.76 -11.64
C PHE A 252 40.04 -15.00 -11.33
N ALA A 253 39.73 -13.98 -12.13
CA ALA A 253 38.57 -13.12 -11.97
C ALA A 253 37.42 -13.56 -12.88
N GLY A 254 36.24 -13.81 -12.33
CA GLY A 254 35.00 -14.07 -13.07
C GLY A 254 34.01 -12.91 -12.93
N VAL A 255 33.66 -12.27 -14.04
CA VAL A 255 32.69 -11.16 -14.10
C VAL A 255 31.78 -11.38 -15.29
N GLY A 256 30.55 -10.87 -15.27
CA GLY A 256 29.60 -11.01 -16.38
C GLY A 256 30.21 -10.52 -17.70
N ALA A 257 29.99 -11.25 -18.80
CA ALA A 257 30.60 -10.97 -20.09
C ALA A 257 30.34 -9.54 -20.61
N ALA A 258 29.21 -8.94 -20.24
CA ALA A 258 28.85 -7.56 -20.58
C ALA A 258 29.77 -6.49 -19.92
N HIS A 259 30.53 -6.84 -18.88
CA HIS A 259 31.46 -5.94 -18.20
C HIS A 259 32.80 -5.77 -18.94
N LEU A 260 33.12 -6.67 -19.88
CA LEU A 260 34.43 -6.74 -20.52
C LEU A 260 34.66 -5.77 -21.71
N PRO A 261 33.76 -5.68 -22.71
CA PRO A 261 34.00 -4.94 -23.95
C PRO A 261 33.74 -3.43 -23.84
N GLY A 262 34.20 -2.68 -24.86
CA GLY A 262 33.93 -1.24 -25.01
C GLY A 262 34.92 -0.33 -24.28
N ASP A 263 34.80 0.99 -24.50
CA ASP A 263 35.73 1.99 -23.95
C ASP A 263 35.72 2.11 -22.43
N GLN A 264 34.56 1.81 -21.84
CA GLN A 264 34.31 1.71 -20.39
C GLN A 264 34.25 0.25 -19.91
N GLY A 265 34.66 -0.71 -20.74
CA GLY A 265 34.82 -2.11 -20.38
C GLY A 265 36.09 -2.36 -19.57
N MET A 266 36.07 -3.39 -18.73
CA MET A 266 37.19 -3.74 -17.85
C MET A 266 38.50 -4.00 -18.61
N ILE A 267 38.44 -4.58 -19.82
CA ILE A 267 39.64 -4.85 -20.64
C ILE A 267 40.38 -3.55 -20.97
N ASN A 268 39.66 -2.55 -21.47
CA ASN A 268 40.26 -1.27 -21.84
C ASN A 268 40.60 -0.42 -20.62
N MET A 269 39.81 -0.50 -19.55
CA MET A 269 40.14 0.13 -18.29
C MET A 269 41.48 -0.37 -17.71
N LEU A 270 41.77 -1.67 -17.79
CA LEU A 270 43.05 -2.24 -17.37
C LEU A 270 44.20 -1.83 -18.31
N ARG A 271 43.97 -1.84 -19.63
CA ARG A 271 44.96 -1.39 -20.62
C ARG A 271 45.37 0.08 -20.41
N LYS A 272 44.39 0.96 -20.19
CA LYS A 272 44.60 2.40 -19.91
C LYS A 272 45.42 2.64 -18.65
N ARG A 273 45.43 1.68 -17.70
CA ARG A 273 46.20 1.73 -16.46
C ARG A 273 47.56 1.02 -16.54
N GLY A 274 48.01 0.66 -17.75
CA GLY A 274 49.36 0.15 -18.00
C GLY A 274 49.50 -1.38 -18.03
N TYR A 275 48.42 -2.13 -17.84
CA TYR A 275 48.45 -3.59 -17.97
C TYR A 275 48.36 -4.03 -19.43
N THR A 276 49.06 -5.11 -19.75
CA THR A 276 48.90 -5.84 -21.02
C THR A 276 47.80 -6.90 -20.87
N VAL A 277 46.69 -6.72 -21.59
CA VAL A 277 45.53 -7.64 -21.58
C VAL A 277 45.37 -8.31 -22.94
N LYS A 278 45.63 -9.63 -23.01
CA LYS A 278 45.61 -10.44 -24.24
C LYS A 278 44.51 -11.50 -24.20
N ALA A 279 43.80 -11.68 -25.30
CA ALA A 279 42.83 -12.77 -25.45
C ALA A 279 43.52 -14.14 -25.39
N LEU A 280 42.90 -15.11 -24.72
CA LEU A 280 43.27 -16.51 -24.72
C LEU A 280 42.14 -17.35 -25.29
N THR A 281 42.46 -18.28 -26.19
CA THR A 281 41.52 -19.28 -26.71
C THR A 281 42.24 -20.62 -26.83
N SER A 282 41.51 -21.72 -26.72
CA SER A 282 42.00 -23.05 -27.13
C SER A 282 40.82 -23.91 -27.56
N GLU A 283 41.09 -25.10 -28.08
CA GLU A 283 40.04 -26.09 -28.27
C GLU A 283 39.63 -26.71 -26.92
N GLN A 284 38.41 -27.24 -26.89
CA GLN A 284 37.92 -28.08 -25.80
C GLN A 284 38.34 -29.52 -26.09
N THR A 285 39.41 -30.00 -25.45
CA THR A 285 39.89 -31.38 -25.62
C THR A 285 39.38 -32.28 -24.50
N ASP A 286 39.73 -33.55 -24.51
CA ASP A 286 39.40 -34.47 -23.41
C ASP A 286 39.98 -34.01 -22.06
N TYR A 287 41.06 -33.21 -22.05
CA TYR A 287 41.60 -32.61 -20.84
C TYR A 287 40.54 -31.78 -20.08
N SER A 288 39.88 -30.83 -20.76
CA SER A 288 38.84 -29.99 -20.15
C SER A 288 37.64 -30.80 -19.63
N LYS A 289 37.23 -31.84 -20.36
CA LYS A 289 36.13 -32.73 -19.94
C LYS A 289 36.51 -33.51 -18.68
N THR A 290 37.72 -34.05 -18.63
CA THR A 290 38.24 -34.78 -17.46
C THR A 290 38.36 -33.85 -16.25
N GLU A 291 38.92 -32.65 -16.40
CA GLU A 291 39.02 -31.70 -15.29
C GLU A 291 37.64 -31.24 -14.80
N LYS A 292 36.66 -31.04 -15.69
CA LYS A 292 35.27 -30.77 -15.29
C LYS A 292 34.70 -31.92 -14.43
N ILE A 293 34.78 -33.15 -14.91
CA ILE A 293 34.25 -34.33 -14.22
C ILE A 293 34.91 -34.48 -12.84
N LYS A 294 36.23 -34.27 -12.78
CA LYS A 294 37.00 -34.30 -11.53
C LYS A 294 36.52 -33.24 -10.54
N LEU A 295 36.30 -32.00 -10.99
CA LEU A 295 35.77 -30.91 -10.16
C LEU A 295 34.32 -31.15 -9.70
N ASP A 296 33.48 -31.66 -10.59
CA ASP A 296 32.09 -32.01 -10.30
C ASP A 296 31.99 -33.14 -9.26
N SER A 297 32.90 -34.11 -9.30
CA SER A 297 32.93 -35.27 -8.39
C SER A 297 33.70 -35.02 -7.09
N LEU A 298 34.49 -33.93 -7.02
CA LEU A 298 35.26 -33.58 -5.84
C LEU A 298 34.35 -32.92 -4.80
N PHE A 299 34.32 -33.50 -3.60
CA PHE A 299 33.71 -32.89 -2.42
C PHE A 299 34.77 -32.64 -1.36
N VAL A 300 34.68 -31.50 -0.69
CA VAL A 300 35.53 -31.18 0.47
C VAL A 300 34.75 -31.37 1.75
N THR A 301 35.43 -31.85 2.80
CA THR A 301 34.81 -32.02 4.11
C THR A 301 34.22 -30.69 4.57
N PRO A 302 32.91 -30.61 4.86
CA PRO A 302 32.30 -29.37 5.29
C PRO A 302 32.80 -28.96 6.68
N ILE A 303 32.92 -27.65 6.88
CA ILE A 303 33.21 -27.05 8.18
C ILE A 303 31.86 -26.80 8.85
N LEU A 304 31.53 -27.63 9.84
CA LEU A 304 30.30 -27.51 10.61
C LEU A 304 30.59 -26.92 11.98
N LYS A 305 29.65 -26.10 12.48
CA LYS A 305 29.66 -25.60 13.86
C LYS A 305 28.29 -25.83 14.49
N LYS A 306 28.30 -26.10 15.79
CA LYS A 306 27.07 -26.23 16.58
C LYS A 306 26.41 -24.86 16.70
N HIS A 307 25.20 -24.73 16.17
CA HIS A 307 24.37 -23.55 16.30
C HIS A 307 23.02 -23.89 16.94
N ASN A 308 22.43 -22.91 17.60
CA ASN A 308 21.10 -23.04 18.21
C ASN A 308 20.08 -22.23 17.40
N THR A 309 18.82 -22.68 17.39
CA THR A 309 17.71 -21.81 17.02
C THR A 309 17.64 -20.59 17.95
N PRO A 310 17.05 -19.47 17.52
CA PRO A 310 17.03 -18.24 18.34
C PRO A 310 16.42 -18.41 19.73
N ASP A 311 15.45 -19.32 19.89
CA ASP A 311 14.83 -19.69 21.16
C ASP A 311 15.62 -20.72 21.99
N GLY A 312 16.73 -21.24 21.47
CA GLY A 312 17.53 -22.28 22.10
C GLY A 312 16.85 -23.66 22.15
N PHE A 313 15.75 -23.86 21.44
CA PHE A 313 15.00 -25.13 21.48
C PHE A 313 15.73 -26.28 20.76
N LEU A 314 16.33 -25.99 19.61
CA LEU A 314 17.05 -26.96 18.77
C LEU A 314 18.50 -26.54 18.62
N SER A 315 19.40 -27.50 18.81
CA SER A 315 20.84 -27.36 18.56
C SER A 315 21.29 -28.39 17.53
N ILE A 316 22.02 -27.96 16.50
CA ILE A 316 22.45 -28.83 15.39
C ILE A 316 23.75 -28.27 14.76
N ASN A 317 24.54 -29.16 14.18
CA ASN A 317 25.72 -28.79 13.41
C ASN A 317 25.32 -28.27 12.02
N THR A 318 25.64 -27.01 11.72
CA THR A 318 25.29 -26.31 10.46
C THR A 318 26.50 -25.63 9.83
N TYR A 319 26.37 -25.21 8.57
CA TYR A 319 27.40 -24.50 7.81
C TYR A 319 27.53 -23.03 8.26
N ASP A 320 26.40 -22.36 8.47
CA ASP A 320 26.31 -20.98 8.98
C ASP A 320 25.21 -20.86 10.08
N LYS A 321 25.09 -19.68 10.67
CA LYS A 321 24.08 -19.35 11.68
C LYS A 321 22.66 -19.62 11.15
N LEU A 322 21.83 -20.24 11.98
CA LEU A 322 20.40 -20.42 11.73
C LEU A 322 19.67 -19.07 11.73
N ARG A 323 19.15 -18.68 10.57
CA ARG A 323 18.36 -17.45 10.37
C ARG A 323 16.90 -17.81 10.20
N GLU A 324 16.05 -17.21 11.02
CA GLU A 324 14.65 -17.56 11.11
C GLU A 324 13.80 -16.68 10.21
N PHE A 325 13.04 -17.31 9.30
CA PHE A 325 11.88 -16.70 8.67
C PHE A 325 10.63 -17.25 9.34
N SER A 326 9.72 -16.38 9.77
CA SER A 326 8.49 -16.83 10.43
C SER A 326 7.26 -16.26 9.76
N TYR A 327 6.26 -17.13 9.54
CA TYR A 327 4.98 -16.76 8.98
C TYR A 327 3.91 -17.76 9.43
N ALA A 328 2.76 -17.26 9.89
CA ALA A 328 1.57 -18.07 10.21
C ALA A 328 1.84 -19.33 11.08
N GLY A 329 2.64 -19.21 12.14
CA GLY A 329 2.97 -20.34 13.03
C GLY A 329 4.02 -21.31 12.48
N GLN A 330 4.60 -21.03 11.30
CA GLN A 330 5.73 -21.75 10.74
C GLN A 330 7.02 -20.94 10.91
N LYS A 331 8.12 -21.65 11.14
CA LYS A 331 9.49 -21.13 11.20
C LYS A 331 10.37 -21.92 10.27
N TYR A 332 11.04 -21.22 9.39
CA TYR A 332 11.90 -21.78 8.36
C TYR A 332 13.32 -21.28 8.52
N TYR A 333 14.27 -22.21 8.39
CA TYR A 333 15.70 -21.95 8.40
C TYR A 333 16.31 -22.60 7.16
N LEU A 334 17.13 -21.84 6.44
CA LEU A 334 17.87 -22.28 5.27
C LEU A 334 19.37 -22.09 5.51
N ASP A 335 20.13 -23.17 5.35
CA ASP A 335 21.58 -23.19 5.54
C ASP A 335 22.27 -23.90 4.36
N PRO A 336 22.67 -23.15 3.31
CA PRO A 336 23.29 -23.73 2.12
C PRO A 336 24.81 -23.92 2.30
N ASP A 337 25.31 -25.10 1.95
CA ASP A 337 26.73 -25.33 1.68
C ASP A 337 27.05 -24.88 0.24
N MET A 338 27.42 -23.61 0.13
CA MET A 338 27.80 -22.99 -1.13
C MET A 338 28.96 -23.73 -1.83
N THR A 339 29.83 -24.44 -1.09
CA THR A 339 31.05 -25.07 -1.63
C THR A 339 30.77 -26.41 -2.28
N ASN A 340 29.96 -27.26 -1.64
CA ASN A 340 29.68 -28.60 -2.14
C ASN A 340 28.36 -28.70 -2.92
N GLY A 341 27.55 -27.64 -2.94
CA GLY A 341 26.22 -27.68 -3.57
C GLY A 341 25.27 -28.58 -2.77
N ALA A 342 25.35 -28.51 -1.45
CA ALA A 342 24.46 -29.19 -0.52
C ALA A 342 23.72 -28.14 0.32
N TYR A 343 22.65 -28.53 1.02
CA TYR A 343 21.91 -27.60 1.87
C TYR A 343 21.16 -28.33 2.97
N LEU A 344 21.00 -27.63 4.09
CA LEU A 344 20.17 -28.02 5.22
C LEU A 344 18.97 -27.07 5.30
N THR A 345 17.79 -27.63 5.52
CA THR A 345 16.58 -26.86 5.85
C THR A 345 15.92 -27.38 7.10
N ILE A 346 15.37 -26.48 7.90
CA ILE A 346 14.61 -26.79 9.10
C ILE A 346 13.27 -26.07 9.00
N ASN A 347 12.17 -26.82 9.06
CA ASN A 347 10.81 -26.30 9.22
C ASN A 347 10.31 -26.68 10.61
N ARG A 348 9.88 -25.70 11.40
CA ARG A 348 9.24 -25.92 12.71
C ARG A 348 7.83 -25.33 12.63
N ILE A 349 6.83 -26.13 12.95
CA ILE A 349 5.42 -25.82 12.71
C ILE A 349 4.69 -25.95 14.04
N SER A 350 4.20 -24.83 14.58
CA SER A 350 3.40 -24.82 15.80
C SER A 350 2.13 -25.65 15.59
N ARG A 351 1.78 -26.48 16.58
CA ARG A 351 0.63 -27.40 16.49
C ARG A 351 -0.65 -26.81 17.07
N PHE A 352 -0.50 -25.89 18.02
CA PHE A 352 -1.58 -25.25 18.77
C PHE A 352 -2.59 -26.22 19.41
N THR A 353 -2.21 -27.48 19.68
CA THR A 353 -3.13 -28.58 20.07
C THR A 353 -3.96 -28.36 21.35
N TYR A 354 -3.69 -27.29 22.10
CA TYR A 354 -4.43 -26.92 23.31
C TYR A 354 -5.55 -25.90 23.03
N LEU A 355 -5.64 -25.40 21.79
CA LEU A 355 -6.68 -24.50 21.33
C LEU A 355 -7.73 -25.29 20.50
N PRO A 356 -8.99 -24.82 20.44
CA PRO A 356 -10.03 -25.49 19.66
C PRO A 356 -9.69 -25.58 18.17
N ASN A 357 -9.89 -26.77 17.61
CA ASN A 357 -9.75 -27.03 16.19
C ASN A 357 -11.00 -27.74 15.67
N GLU A 358 -11.44 -27.39 14.46
CA GLU A 358 -12.55 -28.08 13.80
C GLU A 358 -12.15 -29.42 13.22
N LYS A 359 -10.86 -29.57 12.88
CA LYS A 359 -10.27 -30.80 12.34
C LYS A 359 -9.49 -31.52 13.45
N GLU A 360 -9.31 -32.83 13.29
CA GLU A 360 -8.37 -33.57 14.16
C GLU A 360 -6.94 -33.03 14.00
N HIS A 361 -6.16 -33.09 15.08
CA HIS A 361 -4.77 -32.64 15.04
C HIS A 361 -3.90 -33.65 14.29
N ILE A 362 -3.07 -33.14 13.39
CA ILE A 362 -2.12 -33.97 12.63
C ILE A 362 -1.16 -34.68 13.59
N THR A 363 -1.05 -35.99 13.42
CA THR A 363 -0.16 -36.88 14.14
C THR A 363 1.00 -37.37 13.27
N LEU A 364 2.06 -37.92 13.88
CA LEU A 364 3.14 -38.59 13.15
C LEU A 364 2.65 -39.74 12.26
N LYS A 365 1.58 -40.43 12.64
CA LYS A 365 1.01 -41.51 11.83
C LYS A 365 0.42 -40.97 10.53
N ASP A 366 -0.27 -39.83 10.60
CA ASP A 366 -0.81 -39.16 9.42
C ASP A 366 0.33 -38.71 8.51
N ILE A 367 1.40 -38.16 9.08
CA ILE A 367 2.60 -37.78 8.32
C ILE A 367 3.23 -39.02 7.66
N ASP A 368 3.37 -40.13 8.38
CA ASP A 368 3.97 -41.37 7.85
C ASP A 368 3.25 -41.89 6.61
N HIS A 369 1.91 -41.81 6.59
CA HIS A 369 1.10 -42.20 5.43
C HIS A 369 1.37 -41.32 4.20
N LEU A 370 1.70 -40.04 4.41
CA LEU A 370 1.95 -39.07 3.33
C LEU A 370 3.36 -39.21 2.74
N LEU A 371 4.31 -39.80 3.46
CA LEU A 371 5.73 -39.85 3.05
C LEU A 371 5.94 -40.55 1.71
N TYR A 372 5.13 -41.56 1.38
CA TYR A 372 5.23 -42.26 0.09
C TYR A 372 4.98 -41.32 -1.10
N GLU A 373 4.09 -40.34 -0.95
CA GLU A 373 3.74 -39.38 -1.99
C GLU A 373 4.64 -38.14 -1.99
N ASP A 374 5.23 -37.81 -0.84
CA ASP A 374 5.82 -36.50 -0.58
C ASP A 374 7.35 -36.51 -0.50
N ILE A 375 7.97 -37.68 -0.35
CA ILE A 375 9.42 -37.85 -0.42
C ILE A 375 9.85 -38.10 -1.88
N PRO A 376 10.83 -37.36 -2.42
CA PRO A 376 11.20 -37.49 -3.83
C PRO A 376 12.00 -38.77 -4.11
N GLY A 377 11.60 -39.50 -5.14
CA GLY A 377 12.25 -40.75 -5.55
C GLY A 377 11.91 -41.91 -4.60
N ASP A 378 12.89 -42.75 -4.30
CA ASP A 378 12.67 -43.97 -3.54
C ASP A 378 13.15 -43.82 -2.10
N ILE A 379 12.32 -44.17 -1.11
CA ILE A 379 12.73 -44.29 0.29
C ILE A 379 13.60 -45.55 0.44
N ILE A 380 14.88 -45.35 0.77
CA ILE A 380 15.88 -46.41 0.94
C ILE A 380 15.88 -46.94 2.37
N LYS A 381 15.67 -46.05 3.35
CA LYS A 381 15.64 -46.40 4.77
C LYS A 381 14.60 -45.54 5.49
N LYS A 382 13.80 -46.16 6.36
CA LYS A 382 12.86 -45.50 7.26
C LYS A 382 13.00 -46.11 8.66
N GLU A 383 13.18 -45.28 9.68
CA GLU A 383 13.39 -45.69 11.07
C GLU A 383 12.54 -44.84 12.01
N GLU A 384 12.00 -45.44 13.07
CA GLU A 384 11.33 -44.71 14.14
C GLU A 384 12.36 -44.09 15.09
N LEU A 385 12.10 -42.85 15.50
CA LEU A 385 12.86 -42.14 16.53
C LEU A 385 12.03 -42.12 17.81
N THR A 386 12.62 -42.47 18.96
CA THR A 386 11.89 -42.51 20.25
C THR A 386 12.42 -41.52 21.28
N THR A 387 13.65 -41.02 21.11
CA THR A 387 14.33 -40.12 22.06
C THR A 387 14.90 -38.90 21.33
N PRO A 388 14.79 -37.68 21.89
CA PRO A 388 13.98 -37.31 23.05
C PRO A 388 12.48 -37.22 22.76
N TYR A 389 12.08 -37.31 21.49
CA TYR A 389 10.69 -37.25 21.05
C TYR A 389 10.39 -38.35 20.03
N PRO A 390 9.12 -38.77 19.92
CA PRO A 390 8.70 -39.60 18.81
C PRO A 390 8.97 -38.89 17.47
N GLY A 391 9.38 -39.65 16.46
CA GLY A 391 9.70 -39.12 15.15
C GLY A 391 10.02 -40.19 14.11
N ILE A 392 10.38 -39.75 12.90
CA ILE A 392 10.68 -40.59 11.75
C ILE A 392 11.99 -40.12 11.13
N SER A 393 12.92 -41.05 10.90
CA SER A 393 14.16 -40.83 10.16
C SER A 393 14.05 -41.48 8.78
N ILE A 394 14.38 -40.74 7.72
CA ILE A 394 14.20 -41.20 6.33
C ILE A 394 15.48 -40.92 5.55
N VAL A 395 15.98 -41.91 4.81
CA VAL A 395 16.96 -41.74 3.74
C VAL A 395 16.28 -42.09 2.43
N ASN A 396 16.29 -41.19 1.46
CA ASN A 396 15.76 -41.43 0.12
C ASN A 396 16.81 -41.15 -0.96
N LYS A 397 16.57 -41.74 -2.13
CA LYS A 397 17.35 -41.54 -3.35
C LYS A 397 16.43 -40.94 -4.41
N THR A 398 16.77 -39.74 -4.89
CA THR A 398 16.00 -39.06 -5.93
C THR A 398 16.12 -39.78 -7.28
N LYS A 399 15.24 -39.45 -8.24
CA LYS A 399 15.32 -39.98 -9.62
C LYS A 399 16.65 -39.64 -10.33
N LYS A 400 17.38 -38.63 -9.86
CA LYS A 400 18.72 -38.25 -10.36
C LYS A 400 19.86 -39.02 -9.69
N GLY A 401 19.55 -39.89 -8.73
CA GLY A 401 20.53 -40.68 -7.99
C GLY A 401 21.21 -39.94 -6.84
N GLU A 402 20.65 -38.80 -6.42
CA GLU A 402 21.12 -38.02 -5.28
C GLU A 402 20.45 -38.49 -3.99
N PHE A 403 21.12 -38.37 -2.86
CA PHE A 403 20.58 -38.80 -1.57
C PHE A 403 20.10 -37.60 -0.74
N GLN A 404 19.04 -37.83 0.04
CA GLN A 404 18.57 -36.88 1.04
C GLN A 404 18.29 -37.60 2.36
N LYS A 405 18.37 -36.85 3.46
CA LYS A 405 18.12 -37.32 4.82
C LYS A 405 17.09 -36.43 5.48
N TYR A 406 16.11 -37.03 6.14
CA TYR A 406 15.07 -36.35 6.89
C TYR A 406 15.00 -36.85 8.32
N HIS A 407 14.87 -35.95 9.29
CA HIS A 407 14.31 -36.24 10.61
C HIS A 407 13.03 -35.43 10.80
N ILE A 408 11.93 -36.11 11.15
CA ILE A 408 10.65 -35.49 11.50
C ILE A 408 10.36 -35.80 12.96
N TYR A 409 10.27 -34.79 13.81
CA TYR A 409 9.94 -34.93 15.23
C TYR A 409 8.56 -34.34 15.54
N GLN A 410 7.85 -34.96 16.48
CA GLN A 410 6.63 -34.39 17.06
C GLN A 410 6.84 -34.12 18.55
N THR A 411 6.79 -32.85 18.91
CA THR A 411 6.89 -32.36 20.29
C THR A 411 5.51 -31.93 20.79
N PRO A 412 5.35 -31.61 22.10
CA PRO A 412 4.13 -31.01 22.62
C PRO A 412 3.72 -29.69 21.92
N LEU A 413 4.67 -28.90 21.43
CA LEU A 413 4.39 -27.56 20.86
C LEU A 413 4.48 -27.54 19.32
N GLU A 414 5.35 -28.35 18.72
CA GLU A 414 5.73 -28.23 17.30
C GLU A 414 5.90 -29.59 16.60
N ILE A 415 5.69 -29.60 15.28
CA ILE A 415 6.26 -30.57 14.34
C ILE A 415 7.56 -29.97 13.79
N ILE A 416 8.66 -30.72 13.82
CA ILE A 416 9.98 -30.28 13.35
C ILE A 416 10.42 -31.18 12.20
N ILE A 417 10.65 -30.63 11.02
CA ILE A 417 11.13 -31.32 9.82
C ILE A 417 12.51 -30.78 9.47
N ILE A 418 13.53 -31.63 9.54
CA ILE A 418 14.91 -31.32 9.19
C ILE A 418 15.24 -32.12 7.92
N LYS A 419 15.63 -31.44 6.84
CA LYS A 419 16.00 -32.02 5.55
C LYS A 419 17.44 -31.64 5.21
N PHE A 420 18.28 -32.63 4.94
CA PHE A 420 19.63 -32.47 4.40
C PHE A 420 19.69 -33.08 3.01
N ALA A 421 20.06 -32.27 2.02
CA ALA A 421 20.12 -32.67 0.62
C ALA A 421 21.45 -32.25 -0.01
N GLY A 422 21.94 -33.04 -0.96
CA GLY A 422 23.17 -32.76 -1.66
C GLY A 422 23.40 -33.70 -2.83
N ARG A 423 24.38 -33.36 -3.67
CA ARG A 423 24.69 -34.10 -4.90
C ARG A 423 25.25 -35.49 -4.60
N SER A 424 24.95 -36.44 -5.49
CA SER A 424 25.51 -37.80 -5.46
C SER A 424 25.38 -38.44 -4.06
N ASP A 425 26.45 -39.06 -3.55
CA ASP A 425 26.49 -39.73 -2.24
C ASP A 425 26.96 -38.82 -1.09
N PHE A 426 27.03 -37.49 -1.30
CA PHE A 426 27.53 -36.53 -0.31
C PHE A 426 26.77 -36.62 1.03
N VAL A 427 25.45 -36.73 0.97
CA VAL A 427 24.60 -36.83 2.16
C VAL A 427 24.94 -38.08 2.97
N LEU A 428 25.09 -39.24 2.34
CA LEU A 428 25.43 -40.50 3.04
C LEU A 428 26.78 -40.42 3.77
N LYS A 429 27.74 -39.66 3.23
CA LYS A 429 29.07 -39.48 3.82
C LYS A 429 29.10 -38.51 5.01
N HIS A 430 28.13 -37.62 5.10
CA HIS A 430 28.17 -36.49 6.05
C HIS A 430 26.96 -36.39 6.98
N GLU A 431 25.86 -37.10 6.73
CA GLU A 431 24.63 -37.00 7.53
C GLU A 431 24.85 -37.31 9.02
N ALA A 432 25.68 -38.29 9.35
CA ALA A 432 25.96 -38.68 10.73
C ALA A 432 26.50 -37.52 11.58
N LYS A 433 27.31 -36.62 11.00
CA LYS A 433 27.87 -35.45 11.72
C LYS A 433 26.81 -34.38 12.01
N ILE A 434 25.70 -34.38 11.28
CA ILE A 434 24.61 -33.42 11.44
C ILE A 434 23.55 -34.02 12.37
N PHE A 435 23.07 -35.23 12.06
CA PHE A 435 21.91 -35.83 12.70
C PHE A 435 22.19 -36.50 14.04
N ASN A 436 23.41 -37.01 14.29
CA ASN A 436 23.73 -37.63 15.59
C ASN A 436 23.92 -36.60 16.71
N ASP A 437 24.21 -35.34 16.37
CA ASP A 437 24.46 -34.26 17.33
C ASP A 437 23.23 -33.37 17.56
N ILE A 438 22.07 -33.71 16.99
CA ILE A 438 20.82 -32.98 17.20
C ILE A 438 20.45 -33.05 18.68
N THR A 439 20.30 -31.88 19.30
CA THR A 439 19.79 -31.74 20.66
C THR A 439 18.47 -30.97 20.61
N LEU A 440 17.42 -31.52 21.21
CA LEU A 440 16.13 -30.85 21.39
C LEU A 440 15.88 -30.64 22.87
N LYS A 441 15.36 -29.48 23.24
CA LYS A 441 14.93 -29.20 24.62
C LYS A 441 13.85 -30.19 25.03
N THR A 442 13.87 -30.66 26.28
CA THR A 442 12.87 -31.60 26.84
C THR A 442 11.91 -30.88 27.79
N PRO A 443 10.68 -31.39 28.03
CA PRO A 443 9.71 -30.73 28.91
C PRO A 443 10.26 -30.53 30.32
N SER A 444 9.97 -29.38 30.91
CA SER A 444 10.34 -29.03 32.29
C SER A 444 9.13 -28.49 33.04
N ASN A 445 9.11 -28.70 34.36
CA ASN A 445 8.04 -28.24 35.25
C ASN A 445 8.38 -26.92 35.97
N THR A 446 9.50 -26.29 35.61
CA THR A 446 9.98 -25.02 36.15
C THR A 446 9.58 -23.84 35.28
N ASN A 447 9.51 -22.67 35.90
CA ASN A 447 9.42 -21.39 35.20
C ASN A 447 10.79 -20.70 35.20
N GLN A 448 10.95 -19.75 34.29
CA GLN A 448 12.05 -18.80 34.27
C GLN A 448 11.53 -17.41 33.90
N LEU A 449 12.27 -16.38 34.29
CA LEU A 449 11.99 -15.03 33.80
C LEU A 449 12.37 -14.93 32.32
N PHE A 450 11.38 -14.83 31.45
CA PHE A 450 11.58 -14.48 30.06
C PHE A 450 11.69 -12.96 29.94
N VAL A 451 12.75 -12.48 29.27
CA VAL A 451 12.94 -11.08 28.91
C VAL A 451 12.99 -11.00 27.39
N SER A 452 12.11 -10.20 26.79
CA SER A 452 12.07 -10.06 25.34
C SER A 452 13.29 -9.30 24.82
N PRO A 453 13.67 -9.47 23.54
CA PRO A 453 14.75 -8.70 22.94
C PRO A 453 14.56 -7.20 23.10
N ASN A 454 15.69 -6.48 23.16
CA ASN A 454 15.72 -5.06 23.49
C ASN A 454 15.12 -4.72 24.87
N ASN A 455 14.96 -5.69 25.77
CA ASN A 455 14.41 -5.46 27.10
C ASN A 455 13.04 -4.75 27.04
N LYS A 456 12.17 -5.12 26.08
CA LYS A 456 10.88 -4.43 25.86
C LYS A 456 9.85 -4.81 26.91
N PHE A 457 9.77 -6.09 27.26
CA PHE A 457 8.90 -6.62 28.30
C PHE A 457 9.51 -7.86 28.95
N GLN A 458 8.96 -8.24 30.09
CA GLN A 458 9.33 -9.46 30.79
C GLN A 458 8.10 -10.17 31.34
N VAL A 459 8.20 -11.49 31.50
CA VAL A 459 7.13 -12.34 32.05
C VAL A 459 7.74 -13.60 32.65
N ASP A 460 7.20 -14.06 33.79
CA ASP A 460 7.54 -15.38 34.32
C ASP A 460 6.85 -16.45 33.46
N PHE A 461 7.64 -17.27 32.77
CA PHE A 461 7.20 -18.14 31.69
C PHE A 461 7.73 -19.57 31.87
N PRO A 462 7.06 -20.62 31.35
CA PRO A 462 7.60 -21.98 31.37
C PRO A 462 9.03 -22.04 30.81
N GLU A 463 9.90 -22.82 31.46
CA GLU A 463 11.25 -23.03 30.96
C GLU A 463 11.20 -23.72 29.59
N TYR A 464 10.27 -24.65 29.40
CA TYR A 464 10.02 -25.30 28.12
C TYR A 464 9.12 -24.45 27.23
N TYR A 465 9.73 -23.72 26.30
CA TYR A 465 9.05 -22.83 25.36
C TYR A 465 9.69 -22.84 23.98
N VAL A 466 8.92 -22.39 22.99
CA VAL A 466 9.39 -22.04 21.64
C VAL A 466 9.03 -20.58 21.36
N SER A 467 9.78 -19.93 20.47
CA SER A 467 9.44 -18.57 20.02
C SER A 467 9.43 -18.46 18.51
N SER A 468 8.74 -17.44 18.02
CA SER A 468 8.61 -17.09 16.61
C SER A 468 8.83 -15.59 16.42
N ASN A 469 9.72 -15.25 15.49
CA ASN A 469 10.04 -13.91 15.00
C ASN A 469 10.57 -12.93 16.07
N MET A 470 11.06 -13.44 17.21
CA MET A 470 11.31 -12.65 18.41
C MET A 470 12.37 -11.55 18.23
N HIS A 471 13.37 -11.79 17.38
CA HIS A 471 14.48 -10.88 17.08
C HIS A 471 14.25 -10.00 15.84
N ASN A 472 13.09 -10.10 15.19
CA ASN A 472 12.79 -9.45 13.92
C ASN A 472 11.60 -8.50 14.06
N TYR A 473 11.28 -7.79 12.97
CA TYR A 473 10.14 -6.88 12.88
C TYR A 473 8.81 -7.64 12.76
N GLY A 474 7.72 -7.02 13.20
CA GLY A 474 6.35 -7.51 13.06
C GLY A 474 5.87 -8.32 14.27
N LYS A 475 4.92 -9.22 14.00
CA LYS A 475 4.28 -10.07 15.00
C LYS A 475 5.29 -11.05 15.62
N LYS A 476 5.27 -11.18 16.95
CA LYS A 476 6.14 -12.04 17.75
C LYS A 476 5.30 -12.94 18.63
N LEU A 477 5.69 -14.21 18.76
CA LEU A 477 4.96 -15.19 19.54
C LEU A 477 5.94 -15.99 20.42
N ILE A 478 5.58 -16.22 21.67
CA ILE A 478 6.17 -17.27 22.51
C ILE A 478 5.07 -18.24 22.94
N GLU A 479 5.40 -19.52 22.94
CA GLU A 479 4.51 -20.61 23.33
C GLU A 479 5.22 -21.49 24.36
N GLY A 480 4.57 -21.80 25.47
CA GLY A 480 5.12 -22.56 26.58
C GLY A 480 4.22 -23.72 26.99
N TYR A 481 4.83 -24.78 27.50
CA TYR A 481 4.11 -25.93 28.03
C TYR A 481 4.66 -26.34 29.39
N LYS A 482 3.76 -26.52 30.37
CA LYS A 482 4.08 -26.94 31.75
C LYS A 482 2.89 -27.66 32.36
N ASN A 483 3.06 -28.88 32.88
CA ASN A 483 2.03 -29.63 33.62
C ASN A 483 0.64 -29.69 32.92
N ASP A 484 0.60 -30.07 31.64
CA ASP A 484 -0.63 -30.06 30.80
C ASP A 484 -1.30 -28.68 30.58
N ALA A 485 -0.64 -27.60 31.01
CA ALA A 485 -1.04 -26.25 30.70
C ALA A 485 -0.23 -25.66 29.54
N TYR A 486 -0.92 -24.90 28.71
CA TYR A 486 -0.36 -24.18 27.57
C TYR A 486 -0.40 -22.68 27.82
N TYR A 487 0.69 -22.01 27.50
CA TYR A 487 0.90 -20.58 27.73
C TYR A 487 1.30 -19.95 26.41
N PHE A 488 0.80 -18.76 26.11
CA PHE A 488 1.33 -17.97 25.01
C PHE A 488 1.36 -16.49 25.32
N VAL A 489 2.32 -15.79 24.73
CA VAL A 489 2.35 -14.32 24.67
C VAL A 489 2.60 -13.94 23.23
N GLU A 490 1.75 -13.08 22.71
CA GLU A 490 1.87 -12.53 21.38
C GLU A 490 1.98 -11.01 21.44
N GLU A 491 3.00 -10.46 20.77
CA GLU A 491 3.10 -9.04 20.45
C GLU A 491 2.76 -8.88 18.97
N ALA A 492 1.69 -8.13 18.67
CA ALA A 492 1.33 -7.75 17.31
C ALA A 492 1.40 -6.24 17.18
N VAL A 493 1.73 -5.72 15.99
CA VAL A 493 1.95 -4.28 15.80
C VAL A 493 1.19 -3.72 14.61
N LEU A 494 0.67 -2.51 14.78
CA LEU A 494 0.02 -1.72 13.73
C LEU A 494 0.50 -0.26 13.84
N ASN A 495 1.15 0.22 12.79
CA ASN A 495 1.55 1.62 12.68
C ASN A 495 0.57 2.39 11.80
N ASP A 496 -0.63 2.61 12.31
CA ASP A 496 -1.68 3.37 11.62
C ASP A 496 -1.61 4.85 12.01
N LEU A 497 -1.17 5.68 11.07
CA LEU A 497 -1.06 7.12 11.24
C LEU A 497 -2.36 7.85 10.85
N SER A 498 -3.32 7.14 10.26
CA SER A 498 -4.55 7.70 9.69
C SER A 498 -5.76 7.55 10.62
N TYR A 499 -5.78 6.51 11.45
CA TYR A 499 -6.87 6.19 12.37
C TYR A 499 -6.33 5.71 13.73
N ILE A 500 -6.94 6.19 14.81
CA ILE A 500 -6.64 5.76 16.19
C ILE A 500 -7.95 5.32 16.82
N GLU A 501 -8.04 4.04 17.17
CA GLU A 501 -9.18 3.46 17.87
C GLU A 501 -9.11 3.66 19.39
N GLU A 502 -10.27 3.62 20.04
CA GLU A 502 -10.39 3.59 21.51
C GLU A 502 -9.73 2.33 22.12
N ASP A 503 -8.79 2.54 23.04
CA ASP A 503 -8.01 1.43 23.63
C ASP A 503 -8.88 0.45 24.43
N SER A 504 -9.92 0.92 25.13
CA SER A 504 -10.85 0.05 25.86
C SER A 504 -11.65 -0.86 24.94
N PHE A 505 -12.04 -0.33 23.78
CA PHE A 505 -12.73 -1.11 22.77
C PHE A 505 -11.80 -2.19 22.23
N GLU A 506 -10.61 -1.83 21.75
CA GLU A 506 -9.66 -2.79 21.18
C GLU A 506 -9.29 -3.89 22.18
N ALA A 507 -8.91 -3.52 23.40
CA ALA A 507 -8.51 -4.48 24.45
C ALA A 507 -9.57 -5.56 24.70
N LYS A 508 -10.86 -5.22 24.62
CA LYS A 508 -11.97 -6.16 24.76
C LYS A 508 -12.28 -6.89 23.45
N TYR A 509 -12.30 -6.17 22.33
CA TYR A 509 -12.77 -6.70 21.05
C TYR A 509 -11.84 -7.78 20.48
N PHE A 510 -10.54 -7.73 20.76
CA PHE A 510 -9.63 -8.83 20.42
C PHE A 510 -10.03 -10.17 21.04
N HIS A 511 -10.58 -10.17 22.27
CA HIS A 511 -11.05 -11.40 22.90
C HIS A 511 -12.32 -11.91 22.20
N HIS A 512 -13.25 -11.00 21.87
CA HIS A 512 -14.45 -11.34 21.11
C HIS A 512 -14.10 -11.97 19.75
N ALA A 513 -13.20 -11.35 19.00
CA ALA A 513 -12.75 -11.85 17.70
C ALA A 513 -12.05 -13.22 17.82
N LEU A 514 -11.18 -13.40 18.81
CA LEU A 514 -10.48 -14.67 19.01
C LEU A 514 -11.42 -15.80 19.46
N TYR A 515 -12.37 -15.52 20.36
CA TYR A 515 -13.38 -16.51 20.73
C TYR A 515 -14.28 -16.86 19.55
N LYS A 516 -14.67 -15.89 18.71
CA LYS A 516 -15.42 -16.16 17.47
C LYS A 516 -14.63 -17.10 16.56
N ASN A 517 -13.34 -16.87 16.36
CA ASN A 517 -12.47 -17.75 15.55
C ASN A 517 -12.46 -19.21 16.05
N TYR A 518 -12.59 -19.42 17.35
CA TYR A 518 -12.61 -20.74 17.96
C TYR A 518 -14.03 -21.26 18.26
N LYS A 519 -15.07 -20.58 17.79
CA LYS A 519 -16.49 -20.90 18.08
C LYS A 519 -16.78 -21.00 19.59
N LEU A 520 -16.10 -20.19 20.39
CA LEU A 520 -16.26 -20.08 21.83
C LEU A 520 -17.13 -18.88 22.20
N ILE A 521 -17.78 -18.96 23.36
CA ILE A 521 -18.51 -17.87 23.97
C ILE A 521 -17.76 -17.41 25.22
N GLU A 522 -17.59 -16.10 25.36
CA GLU A 522 -17.00 -15.53 26.58
C GLU A 522 -17.89 -15.87 27.79
N ALA A 523 -17.34 -16.56 28.79
CA ALA A 523 -18.05 -16.90 30.00
C ALA A 523 -18.08 -15.72 30.99
N LYS A 524 -16.94 -15.02 31.15
CA LYS A 524 -16.82 -13.82 31.99
C LYS A 524 -15.59 -13.00 31.59
N GLY A 525 -15.72 -11.68 31.62
CA GLY A 525 -14.62 -10.76 31.40
C GLY A 525 -14.75 -9.45 32.18
N GLY A 526 -13.66 -8.69 32.25
CA GLY A 526 -13.64 -7.39 32.90
C GLY A 526 -12.31 -6.64 32.78
N PHE A 527 -12.39 -5.31 32.81
CA PHE A 527 -11.21 -4.45 32.79
C PHE A 527 -10.43 -4.52 34.11
N LYS A 528 -9.10 -4.41 34.01
CA LYS A 528 -8.18 -4.36 35.17
C LYS A 528 -7.61 -2.96 35.32
N ALA A 529 -7.33 -2.58 36.56
CA ALA A 529 -6.64 -1.33 36.87
C ALA A 529 -5.17 -1.39 36.42
N GLY A 530 -4.65 -0.27 35.94
CA GLY A 530 -3.28 -0.12 35.45
C GLY A 530 -3.17 1.14 34.59
N ASP A 531 -1.95 1.46 34.17
CA ASP A 531 -1.68 2.64 33.34
C ASP A 531 -2.29 2.50 31.93
N TYR A 532 -2.32 1.28 31.39
CA TYR A 532 -2.90 0.96 30.09
C TYR A 532 -4.22 0.21 30.21
N LYS A 533 -5.09 0.39 29.21
CA LYS A 533 -6.35 -0.37 29.14
C LYS A 533 -6.05 -1.86 28.99
N THR A 534 -6.46 -2.61 30.01
CA THR A 534 -6.21 -4.04 30.14
C THR A 534 -7.53 -4.76 30.32
N TYR A 535 -7.80 -5.77 29.51
CA TYR A 535 -8.99 -6.61 29.61
C TYR A 535 -8.59 -8.07 29.88
N GLU A 536 -9.25 -8.72 30.82
CA GLU A 536 -9.09 -10.15 31.07
C GLU A 536 -10.44 -10.84 30.95
N SER A 537 -10.48 -11.98 30.25
CA SER A 537 -11.68 -12.81 30.18
C SER A 537 -11.33 -14.30 30.05
N TYR A 538 -12.33 -15.16 30.11
CA TYR A 538 -12.15 -16.57 29.79
C TYR A 538 -13.37 -17.16 29.08
N ALA A 539 -13.12 -18.24 28.35
CA ALA A 539 -14.12 -19.13 27.79
C ALA A 539 -13.88 -20.57 28.28
N VAL A 540 -14.95 -21.34 28.40
CA VAL A 540 -14.89 -22.76 28.78
C VAL A 540 -14.55 -23.58 27.55
N LEU A 541 -13.48 -24.38 27.61
CA LEU A 541 -13.11 -25.29 26.52
C LEU A 541 -13.74 -26.66 26.73
N ASP A 542 -13.68 -27.18 27.96
CA ASP A 542 -14.27 -28.45 28.34
C ASP A 542 -14.78 -28.36 29.77
N SER A 543 -16.11 -28.46 29.92
CA SER A 543 -16.80 -28.41 31.20
C SER A 543 -16.56 -29.65 32.06
N THR A 544 -16.15 -30.78 31.47
CA THR A 544 -15.89 -32.04 32.18
C THR A 544 -14.52 -31.99 32.85
N THR A 545 -13.49 -31.59 32.10
CA THR A 545 -12.12 -31.45 32.64
C THR A 545 -11.87 -30.10 33.33
N HIS A 546 -12.87 -29.19 33.31
CA HIS A 546 -12.77 -27.83 33.84
C HIS A 546 -11.64 -27.01 33.19
N LYS A 547 -11.27 -27.35 31.95
CA LYS A 547 -10.21 -26.67 31.19
C LYS A 547 -10.79 -25.42 30.53
N ASN A 548 -10.14 -24.28 30.74
CA ASN A 548 -10.58 -22.99 30.23
C ASN A 548 -9.47 -22.32 29.42
N LEU A 549 -9.85 -21.50 28.44
CA LEU A 549 -8.97 -20.54 27.78
C LEU A 549 -9.12 -19.19 28.47
N TYR A 550 -8.07 -18.74 29.15
CA TYR A 550 -7.98 -17.41 29.75
C TYR A 550 -7.17 -16.50 28.84
N LEU A 551 -7.67 -15.29 28.62
CA LEU A 551 -7.02 -14.27 27.81
C LEU A 551 -6.79 -13.00 28.63
N LYS A 552 -5.70 -12.31 28.32
CA LYS A 552 -5.39 -10.96 28.80
C LYS A 552 -4.82 -10.13 27.65
N THR A 553 -5.47 -9.01 27.34
CA THR A 553 -4.97 -8.06 26.34
C THR A 553 -4.53 -6.76 26.98
N ILE A 554 -3.43 -6.19 26.50
CA ILE A 554 -2.94 -4.85 26.84
C ILE A 554 -2.67 -4.09 25.54
N VAL A 555 -3.23 -2.88 25.43
CA VAL A 555 -3.03 -1.96 24.30
C VAL A 555 -2.04 -0.88 24.73
N LYS A 556 -0.89 -0.78 24.03
CA LYS A 556 0.15 0.22 24.33
C LYS A 556 0.81 0.65 23.03
N ASP A 557 0.89 1.96 22.76
CA ASP A 557 1.48 2.50 21.52
C ASP A 557 0.93 1.84 20.23
N GLY A 558 1.78 1.54 19.26
CA GLY A 558 1.43 0.74 18.08
C GLY A 558 1.43 -0.76 18.33
N SER A 559 1.66 -1.21 19.57
CA SER A 559 1.78 -2.62 19.94
C SER A 559 0.56 -3.12 20.71
N TYR A 560 0.17 -4.35 20.41
CA TYR A 560 -0.89 -5.08 21.08
C TYR A 560 -0.28 -6.34 21.70
N TYR A 561 -0.57 -6.56 22.98
CA TYR A 561 -0.07 -7.72 23.71
C TYR A 561 -1.23 -8.61 24.11
N LEU A 562 -1.24 -9.85 23.60
CA LEU A 562 -2.19 -10.88 24.01
C LEU A 562 -1.45 -11.96 24.78
N LEU A 563 -1.88 -12.21 26.01
CA LEU A 563 -1.45 -13.34 26.81
C LEU A 563 -2.58 -14.35 26.87
N GLY A 564 -2.24 -15.63 26.72
CA GLY A 564 -3.21 -16.71 26.88
C GLY A 564 -2.69 -17.83 27.75
N TYR A 565 -3.60 -18.42 28.51
CA TYR A 565 -3.36 -19.58 29.35
C TYR A 565 -4.50 -20.58 29.16
N VAL A 566 -4.15 -21.82 28.84
CA VAL A 566 -5.07 -22.95 28.77
C VAL A 566 -4.69 -23.96 29.84
N GLY A 567 -5.59 -24.21 30.79
CA GLY A 567 -5.34 -25.15 31.87
C GLY A 567 -6.45 -25.14 32.92
N THR A 568 -6.28 -25.96 33.95
CA THR A 568 -7.23 -26.11 35.07
C THR A 568 -6.81 -25.34 36.32
N ASN A 569 -5.52 -25.01 36.46
CA ASN A 569 -4.99 -24.31 37.63
C ASN A 569 -5.15 -22.78 37.50
N ALA A 570 -6.01 -22.19 38.34
CA ALA A 570 -6.23 -20.74 38.36
C ALA A 570 -5.07 -19.96 39.01
N GLU A 571 -4.27 -20.56 39.87
CA GLU A 571 -3.11 -19.93 40.53
C GLU A 571 -1.97 -19.69 39.53
N ASP A 572 -1.61 -20.72 38.75
CA ASP A 572 -0.62 -20.62 37.67
C ASP A 572 -0.99 -19.50 36.69
N LYS A 573 -2.26 -19.46 36.26
CA LYS A 573 -2.80 -18.39 35.42
C LYS A 573 -2.63 -17.01 36.05
N ASN A 574 -3.01 -16.86 37.32
CA ASN A 574 -2.93 -15.58 38.02
C ASN A 574 -1.48 -15.12 38.20
N ALA A 575 -0.56 -16.04 38.49
CA ALA A 575 0.87 -15.75 38.59
C ALA A 575 1.44 -15.28 37.24
N PHE A 576 1.13 -15.99 36.16
CA PHE A 576 1.53 -15.64 34.80
C PHE A 576 1.01 -14.25 34.37
N PHE A 577 -0.28 -13.97 34.53
CA PHE A 577 -0.85 -12.68 34.13
C PHE A 577 -0.32 -11.50 34.96
N LYS A 578 0.02 -11.72 36.24
CA LYS A 578 0.60 -10.69 37.12
C LYS A 578 2.09 -10.48 36.91
N SER A 579 2.81 -11.47 36.37
CA SER A 579 4.26 -11.38 36.16
C SER A 579 4.63 -10.54 34.93
N PHE A 580 3.71 -10.36 33.98
CA PHE A 580 3.94 -9.54 32.79
C PHE A 580 4.13 -8.06 33.12
N LYS A 581 5.27 -7.50 32.70
CA LYS A 581 5.64 -6.10 32.93
C LYS A 581 6.35 -5.52 31.71
N PHE A 582 6.11 -4.24 31.43
CA PHE A 582 6.90 -3.48 30.47
C PHE A 582 8.19 -3.00 31.10
N ASN A 583 9.28 -3.10 30.34
CA ASN A 583 10.60 -2.63 30.73
C ASN A 583 10.95 -1.39 29.91
N LYS A 584 12.02 -0.68 30.30
CA LYS A 584 12.58 0.37 29.46
C LYS A 584 13.30 -0.29 28.28
N THR A 585 12.80 -0.05 27.08
CA THR A 585 13.37 -0.61 25.86
C THR A 585 14.76 -0.06 25.59
N ASP A 586 15.70 -0.96 25.32
CA ASP A 586 17.10 -0.69 25.08
C ASP A 586 17.36 -0.42 23.59
N TYR A 587 17.69 0.84 23.31
CA TYR A 587 18.17 1.31 22.01
C TYR A 587 19.67 1.62 22.09
N SER A 588 20.47 0.84 21.36
CA SER A 588 21.93 0.97 21.22
C SER A 588 22.34 1.09 19.75
N ASN A 589 23.64 1.31 19.50
CA ASN A 589 24.24 1.33 18.15
C ASN A 589 23.73 2.43 17.21
N PHE A 590 23.52 3.64 17.74
CA PHE A 590 23.18 4.80 16.92
C PHE A 590 24.37 5.28 16.10
N GLU A 591 24.21 5.34 14.79
CA GLU A 591 25.18 5.86 13.84
C GLU A 591 24.60 7.02 13.02
N LYS A 592 25.47 7.84 12.43
CA LYS A 592 25.04 8.90 11.52
C LYS A 592 24.79 8.31 10.14
N VAL A 593 23.53 8.23 9.75
CA VAL A 593 23.08 7.74 8.45
C VAL A 593 22.77 8.90 7.51
N ALA A 594 23.16 8.75 6.26
CA ALA A 594 22.95 9.69 5.18
C ALA A 594 21.99 9.08 4.16
N ASP A 595 20.73 9.53 4.15
CA ASP A 595 19.76 9.10 3.15
C ASP A 595 19.97 9.88 1.85
N THR A 596 20.48 9.21 0.83
CA THR A 596 20.76 9.81 -0.48
C THR A 596 19.54 9.82 -1.41
N SER A 597 18.48 9.08 -1.09
CA SER A 597 17.24 9.04 -1.87
C SER A 597 16.33 10.24 -1.56
N LEU A 598 16.21 10.56 -0.26
CA LEU A 598 15.43 11.66 0.26
C LEU A 598 16.28 12.91 0.57
N HIS A 599 17.62 12.80 0.60
CA HIS A 599 18.55 13.92 0.85
C HIS A 599 18.47 14.52 2.25
N PHE A 600 18.64 13.69 3.27
CA PHE A 600 18.83 14.13 4.65
C PHE A 600 19.95 13.32 5.33
N SER A 601 20.32 13.73 6.54
CA SER A 601 21.10 12.89 7.46
C SER A 601 20.43 12.85 8.82
N VAL A 602 20.60 11.74 9.52
CA VAL A 602 20.00 11.48 10.83
C VAL A 602 20.93 10.59 11.65
N ARG A 603 20.79 10.61 12.97
CA ARG A 603 21.39 9.65 13.87
C ARG A 603 20.34 8.59 14.22
N THR A 604 20.59 7.35 13.83
CA THR A 604 19.62 6.25 13.96
C THR A 604 20.34 4.94 14.21
N ASN A 605 19.66 4.00 14.85
CA ASN A 605 20.09 2.60 14.96
C ASN A 605 19.26 1.67 14.05
N ALA A 606 18.30 2.23 13.29
CA ALA A 606 17.58 1.52 12.25
C ALA A 606 18.37 1.56 10.95
N LYS A 607 18.36 0.46 10.20
CA LYS A 607 18.97 0.41 8.86
C LYS A 607 18.18 1.30 7.89
N ALA A 608 18.91 1.99 7.01
CA ALA A 608 18.27 2.70 5.91
C ALA A 608 17.54 1.71 4.99
N PRO A 609 16.26 1.92 4.69
CA PRO A 609 15.52 1.06 3.77
C PRO A 609 16.13 1.10 2.37
N THR A 610 16.12 -0.04 1.68
CA THR A 610 16.56 -0.11 0.29
C THR A 610 15.54 0.60 -0.60
N PRO A 611 15.94 1.44 -1.57
CA PRO A 611 14.99 2.10 -2.46
C PRO A 611 14.10 1.07 -3.18
N ASN A 612 12.77 1.19 -3.08
CA ASN A 612 11.83 0.28 -3.77
C ASN A 612 11.72 0.68 -5.25
N PRO A 613 12.15 -0.15 -6.22
CA PRO A 613 12.10 0.19 -7.64
C PRO A 613 10.68 0.26 -8.23
N TYR A 614 9.68 -0.31 -7.55
CA TYR A 614 8.30 -0.43 -8.06
C TYR A 614 7.30 0.54 -7.42
N GLY A 615 7.66 1.20 -6.31
CA GLY A 615 6.73 2.01 -5.50
C GLY A 615 6.54 3.47 -5.91
N TYR A 616 7.23 3.95 -6.95
CA TYR A 616 7.38 5.41 -7.19
C TYR A 616 6.78 5.94 -8.50
N ASN A 617 5.99 5.17 -9.25
CA ASN A 617 5.34 5.66 -10.48
C ASN A 617 3.82 5.48 -10.44
N TYR A 618 3.14 6.43 -9.80
CA TYR A 618 1.69 6.66 -10.02
C TYR A 618 1.40 7.43 -11.32
N ASN A 619 2.44 7.95 -12.01
CA ASN A 619 2.29 8.74 -13.23
C ASN A 619 2.74 7.96 -14.47
N GLY A 620 1.88 7.07 -14.98
CA GLY A 620 1.74 6.76 -16.42
C GLY A 620 2.99 6.51 -17.30
N GLY A 621 4.15 6.16 -16.74
CA GLY A 621 5.37 5.87 -17.51
C GLY A 621 6.12 7.09 -18.08
N THR A 622 5.73 8.34 -17.81
CA THR A 622 6.46 9.55 -18.21
C THR A 622 7.35 10.08 -17.08
N LYS A 623 8.60 10.42 -17.39
CA LYS A 623 9.51 11.05 -16.41
C LYS A 623 8.91 12.40 -16.00
N PRO A 624 8.67 12.67 -14.70
CA PRO A 624 8.18 13.96 -14.26
C PRO A 624 9.17 15.05 -14.67
N LYS A 625 8.66 16.19 -15.12
CA LYS A 625 9.51 17.32 -15.52
C LYS A 625 10.22 17.88 -14.29
N ASP A 626 11.41 18.45 -14.48
CA ASP A 626 12.24 18.91 -13.36
C ASP A 626 11.52 19.94 -12.46
N TYR A 627 10.59 20.72 -13.02
CA TYR A 627 9.81 21.72 -12.29
C TYR A 627 8.59 21.15 -11.55
N GLU A 628 8.17 19.90 -11.80
CA GLU A 628 6.96 19.31 -11.22
C GLU A 628 7.15 18.94 -9.75
N GLN A 629 6.03 18.75 -9.05
CA GLN A 629 6.06 18.25 -7.69
C GLN A 629 6.44 16.77 -7.68
N THR A 630 7.32 16.36 -6.77
CA THR A 630 7.60 14.93 -6.52
C THR A 630 7.51 14.64 -5.04
N ILE A 631 6.88 13.51 -4.69
CA ILE A 631 6.79 13.01 -3.33
C ILE A 631 7.55 11.70 -3.26
N LYS A 632 8.44 11.58 -2.27
CA LYS A 632 9.12 10.33 -1.94
C LYS A 632 8.88 10.03 -0.47
N GLU A 633 8.65 8.77 -0.15
CA GLU A 633 8.47 8.32 1.23
C GLU A 633 9.36 7.12 1.51
N THR A 634 9.76 7.00 2.77
CA THR A 634 10.46 5.84 3.29
C THR A 634 10.18 5.61 4.78
N ILE A 635 10.38 4.38 5.26
CA ILE A 635 10.07 3.99 6.64
C ILE A 635 11.33 3.42 7.30
N TYR A 636 11.70 3.97 8.44
CA TYR A 636 12.76 3.46 9.30
C TYR A 636 12.16 2.63 10.42
N SER A 637 12.46 1.33 10.47
CA SER A 637 11.91 0.39 11.44
C SER A 637 12.99 -0.15 12.38
N THR A 638 12.63 -0.39 13.64
CA THR A 638 13.50 -1.04 14.63
C THR A 638 13.02 -2.45 14.98
N HIS A 639 13.93 -3.32 15.42
CA HIS A 639 13.58 -4.67 15.90
C HIS A 639 12.67 -4.65 17.16
N ALA A 640 12.49 -3.49 17.78
CA ALA A 640 11.51 -3.26 18.86
C ALA A 640 10.11 -2.87 18.33
N ASN A 641 9.88 -2.95 17.03
CA ASN A 641 8.63 -2.62 16.33
C ASN A 641 8.20 -1.15 16.34
N GLU A 642 9.12 -0.21 16.62
CA GLU A 642 8.87 1.21 16.37
C GLU A 642 9.24 1.57 14.93
N GLN A 643 8.47 2.45 14.29
CA GLN A 643 8.78 2.95 12.95
C GLN A 643 8.58 4.47 12.82
N ILE A 644 9.41 5.09 11.98
CA ILE A 644 9.33 6.50 11.61
C ILE A 644 9.12 6.59 10.10
N THR A 645 7.99 7.16 9.70
CA THR A 645 7.72 7.49 8.30
C THR A 645 8.33 8.84 7.99
N VAL A 646 9.16 8.90 6.96
CA VAL A 646 9.77 10.14 6.45
C VAL A 646 9.31 10.34 5.02
N SER A 647 8.55 11.40 4.78
CA SER A 647 8.20 11.84 3.44
C SER A 647 8.95 13.12 3.07
N ARG A 648 9.26 13.26 1.79
CA ARG A 648 9.87 14.43 1.19
C ARG A 648 9.07 14.86 -0.02
N THR A 649 8.48 16.03 0.07
CA THR A 649 7.81 16.72 -1.03
C THR A 649 8.76 17.78 -1.59
N LYS A 650 9.23 17.57 -2.82
CA LYS A 650 9.77 18.67 -3.64
C LYS A 650 8.57 19.34 -4.30
N PHE A 651 8.26 20.58 -3.92
CA PHE A 651 7.14 21.30 -4.49
C PHE A 651 7.37 21.65 -5.96
N HIS A 652 6.28 21.94 -6.67
CA HIS A 652 6.35 22.54 -8.00
C HIS A 652 7.15 23.85 -7.94
N ASP A 653 7.93 24.17 -8.97
CA ASP A 653 8.81 25.34 -8.96
C ASP A 653 8.06 26.67 -8.80
N LEU A 654 6.80 26.73 -9.25
CA LEU A 654 5.89 27.87 -9.05
C LEU A 654 5.09 27.86 -7.74
N GLN A 655 5.22 26.84 -6.90
CA GLN A 655 4.50 26.78 -5.63
C GLN A 655 4.80 28.00 -4.77
N MET A 656 3.74 28.66 -4.31
CA MET A 656 3.79 29.78 -3.37
C MET A 656 2.88 29.53 -2.17
N PHE A 657 3.35 29.94 -1.00
CA PHE A 657 2.53 30.13 0.20
C PHE A 657 2.62 31.59 0.64
N HIS A 658 1.55 32.13 1.24
CA HIS A 658 1.55 33.53 1.67
C HIS A 658 2.62 33.81 2.73
N ASN A 659 2.81 32.85 3.64
CA ASN A 659 3.84 32.79 4.66
C ASN A 659 3.95 31.34 5.17
N VAL A 660 4.95 31.08 6.01
CA VAL A 660 5.16 29.73 6.55
C VAL A 660 3.99 29.26 7.42
N ASP A 661 3.32 30.15 8.15
CA ASP A 661 2.19 29.80 9.02
C ASP A 661 0.97 29.32 8.22
N SER A 662 0.77 29.85 7.01
CA SER A 662 -0.27 29.38 6.09
C SER A 662 -0.03 27.94 5.63
N LEU A 663 1.24 27.56 5.40
CA LEU A 663 1.61 26.18 5.10
C LEU A 663 1.36 25.28 6.32
N TRP A 664 1.79 25.68 7.52
CA TRP A 664 1.57 24.90 8.75
C TRP A 664 0.10 24.65 9.02
N LYS A 665 -0.74 25.68 8.85
CA LYS A 665 -2.18 25.54 8.97
C LYS A 665 -2.75 24.55 7.95
N GLU A 666 -2.32 24.60 6.69
CA GLU A 666 -2.76 23.63 5.67
C GLU A 666 -2.39 22.19 6.05
N LEU A 667 -1.18 21.98 6.61
CA LEU A 667 -0.75 20.65 7.07
C LEU A 667 -1.54 20.17 8.30
N GLU A 668 -1.86 21.05 9.26
CA GLU A 668 -2.73 20.71 10.40
C GLU A 668 -4.17 20.42 9.94
N ASP A 669 -4.73 21.23 9.05
CA ASP A 669 -6.10 21.06 8.54
C ASP A 669 -6.25 19.73 7.77
N LYS A 670 -5.18 19.26 7.10
CA LYS A 670 -5.13 17.94 6.45
C LYS A 670 -5.35 16.77 7.41
N VAL A 671 -4.96 16.90 8.69
CA VAL A 671 -5.15 15.84 9.70
C VAL A 671 -6.64 15.52 9.89
N ASN A 672 -7.49 16.55 9.89
CA ASN A 672 -8.93 16.42 10.12
C ASN A 672 -9.78 16.59 8.85
N TYR A 673 -9.15 16.64 7.67
CA TYR A 673 -9.85 16.87 6.40
C TYR A 673 -11.05 15.94 6.22
N ARG A 674 -10.87 14.62 6.39
CA ARG A 674 -11.98 13.64 6.25
C ARG A 674 -13.12 13.89 7.25
N ALA A 675 -12.81 14.25 8.50
CA ALA A 675 -13.83 14.51 9.51
C ALA A 675 -14.74 15.72 9.20
N TYR A 676 -14.28 16.66 8.34
CA TYR A 676 -15.11 17.80 7.91
C TYR A 676 -16.13 17.45 6.83
N TYR A 677 -15.88 16.43 6.01
CA TYR A 677 -16.74 16.09 4.86
C TYR A 677 -17.62 14.87 5.11
N TYR A 678 -17.23 13.97 6.02
CA TYR A 678 -17.96 12.74 6.28
C TYR A 678 -18.60 12.77 7.67
N ASN A 679 -19.93 12.74 7.70
CA ASN A 679 -20.70 12.61 8.94
C ASN A 679 -20.35 11.28 9.64
N GLY A 680 -19.94 11.35 10.92
CA GLY A 680 -19.63 10.17 11.74
C GLY A 680 -18.14 9.99 12.08
N LEU A 681 -17.22 10.64 11.36
CA LEU A 681 -15.79 10.61 11.70
C LEU A 681 -15.46 11.61 12.80
N LYS A 682 -14.70 11.16 13.80
CA LYS A 682 -14.27 12.00 14.93
C LYS A 682 -12.98 12.75 14.55
N ALA A 683 -12.96 14.06 14.78
CA ALA A 683 -11.77 14.86 14.58
C ALA A 683 -10.73 14.58 15.69
N PHE A 684 -9.46 14.46 15.30
CA PHE A 684 -8.33 14.36 16.22
C PHE A 684 -8.10 15.66 16.97
N LYS A 685 -7.66 15.53 18.23
CA LYS A 685 -7.19 16.66 19.03
C LYS A 685 -5.73 16.94 18.71
N ILE A 686 -5.46 18.08 18.07
CA ILE A 686 -4.10 18.55 17.77
C ILE A 686 -3.56 19.40 18.94
N ALA A 687 -2.36 19.07 19.43
CA ALA A 687 -1.70 19.69 20.57
C ALA A 687 -0.17 19.80 20.38
N ASN A 688 0.53 20.33 21.39
CA ASN A 688 2.01 20.40 21.45
C ASN A 688 2.66 21.12 20.26
N ARG A 689 2.04 22.19 19.78
CA ARG A 689 2.53 23.00 18.66
C ARG A 689 3.80 23.73 19.06
N SER A 690 4.84 23.60 18.25
CA SER A 690 6.04 24.42 18.34
C SER A 690 6.59 24.69 16.95
N SER A 691 7.00 25.93 16.71
CA SER A 691 7.61 26.34 15.44
C SER A 691 8.95 27.00 15.73
N SER A 692 9.92 26.78 14.86
CA SER A 692 11.22 27.44 14.93
C SER A 692 11.76 27.72 13.54
N LYS A 693 12.71 28.66 13.46
CA LYS A 693 13.45 28.98 12.25
C LYS A 693 14.95 29.00 12.59
N THR A 694 15.74 28.32 11.79
CA THR A 694 17.21 28.38 11.83
C THR A 694 17.69 28.56 10.40
N ASP A 695 18.38 29.67 10.10
CA ASP A 695 18.77 30.05 8.74
C ASP A 695 17.60 30.04 7.75
N SER A 696 17.68 29.24 6.68
CA SER A 696 16.60 29.03 5.69
C SER A 696 15.69 27.84 6.00
N ILE A 697 15.85 27.21 7.16
CA ILE A 697 15.08 26.04 7.59
C ILE A 697 13.99 26.46 8.56
N TYR A 698 12.74 26.16 8.21
CA TYR A 698 11.58 26.34 9.08
C TYR A 698 11.12 24.97 9.58
N THR A 699 10.95 24.84 10.89
CA THR A 699 10.47 23.61 11.52
C THR A 699 9.15 23.87 12.22
N HIS A 700 8.22 22.92 12.11
CA HIS A 700 6.97 22.91 12.83
C HIS A 700 6.67 21.52 13.36
N ARG A 701 6.41 21.42 14.67
CA ARG A 701 6.11 20.19 15.38
C ARG A 701 4.73 20.29 15.99
N PHE A 702 3.99 19.20 15.93
CA PHE A 702 2.72 19.06 16.64
C PHE A 702 2.46 17.57 16.88
N SER A 703 1.44 17.27 17.68
CA SER A 703 0.98 15.91 17.90
C SER A 703 -0.54 15.84 17.80
N TYR A 704 -1.09 14.72 17.36
CA TYR A 704 -2.54 14.50 17.34
C TYR A 704 -2.91 13.14 17.94
N THR A 705 -4.08 13.08 18.57
CA THR A 705 -4.56 11.90 19.30
C THR A 705 -6.09 11.83 19.29
N ASP A 706 -6.63 10.63 19.47
CA ASP A 706 -8.00 10.47 19.96
C ASP A 706 -8.02 10.65 21.48
N SER A 707 -9.09 11.25 22.03
CA SER A 707 -9.23 11.50 23.47
C SER A 707 -9.42 10.24 24.32
N THR A 708 -9.69 9.09 23.69
CA THR A 708 -9.99 7.81 24.34
C THR A 708 -8.87 6.78 24.14
N SER A 709 -7.74 7.20 23.61
CA SER A 709 -6.55 6.38 23.40
C SER A 709 -5.32 7.01 24.05
N ALA A 710 -4.41 6.16 24.52
CA ALA A 710 -3.05 6.53 24.93
C ALA A 710 -2.11 6.67 23.72
N LYS A 711 -2.51 6.22 22.52
CA LYS A 711 -1.73 6.37 21.29
C LYS A 711 -1.78 7.80 20.79
N GLN A 712 -0.64 8.33 20.38
CA GLN A 712 -0.50 9.68 19.83
C GLN A 712 0.40 9.65 18.60
N VAL A 713 0.09 10.42 17.56
CA VAL A 713 1.01 10.61 16.44
C VAL A 713 1.81 11.89 16.64
N LEU A 714 3.14 11.76 16.57
CA LEU A 714 4.08 12.88 16.60
C LEU A 714 4.45 13.29 15.16
N VAL A 715 4.32 14.58 14.85
CA VAL A 715 4.64 15.14 13.53
C VAL A 715 5.76 16.16 13.65
N LYS A 716 6.78 16.07 12.77
CA LYS A 716 7.79 17.11 12.57
C LYS A 716 7.87 17.45 11.08
N ASN A 717 7.45 18.66 10.75
CA ASN A 717 7.57 19.25 9.43
C ASN A 717 8.82 20.14 9.36
N ILE A 718 9.57 20.03 8.27
CA ILE A 718 10.81 20.79 8.05
C ILE A 718 10.80 21.30 6.61
N LEU A 719 10.63 22.60 6.43
CA LEU A 719 10.70 23.27 5.14
C LEU A 719 12.09 23.87 4.95
N LYS A 720 12.75 23.53 3.85
CA LYS A 720 13.98 24.15 3.36
C LYS A 720 13.79 24.51 1.89
N GLU A 721 13.78 25.80 1.58
CA GLU A 721 13.53 26.32 0.23
C GLU A 721 12.24 25.76 -0.41
N GLY A 722 12.36 24.95 -1.48
CA GLY A 722 11.25 24.31 -2.19
C GLY A 722 10.93 22.89 -1.72
N VAL A 723 11.51 22.43 -0.61
CA VAL A 723 11.41 21.05 -0.14
C VAL A 723 10.84 20.99 1.27
N LEU A 724 9.78 20.20 1.45
CA LEU A 724 9.19 19.89 2.74
C LEU A 724 9.51 18.43 3.11
N PHE A 725 10.10 18.23 4.27
CA PHE A 725 10.18 16.93 4.93
C PHE A 725 9.09 16.83 5.99
N GLU A 726 8.39 15.70 6.04
CA GLU A 726 7.45 15.37 7.11
C GLU A 726 7.87 14.05 7.75
N LEU A 727 8.07 14.08 9.07
CA LEU A 727 8.29 12.90 9.89
C LEU A 727 7.01 12.61 10.67
N LYS A 728 6.51 11.38 10.60
CA LYS A 728 5.37 10.90 11.38
C LYS A 728 5.71 9.61 12.12
N THR A 729 5.26 9.51 13.37
CA THR A 729 5.50 8.34 14.21
C THR A 729 4.40 8.18 15.24
N LEU A 730 3.92 6.95 15.41
CA LEU A 730 3.03 6.58 16.50
C LEU A 730 3.83 6.41 17.79
N VAL A 731 3.45 7.12 18.84
CA VAL A 731 4.09 7.13 20.15
C VAL A 731 3.07 6.89 21.25
N ASP A 732 3.58 6.60 22.45
CA ASP A 732 2.79 6.50 23.67
C ASP A 732 2.70 7.85 24.38
N SER A 733 1.48 8.33 24.63
CA SER A 733 1.27 9.58 25.38
C SER A 733 1.54 9.45 26.88
N ILE A 734 1.58 8.22 27.42
CA ILE A 734 1.86 7.96 28.84
C ILE A 734 3.36 7.90 29.08
N SER A 735 4.09 7.04 28.37
CA SER A 735 5.54 6.88 28.53
C SER A 735 6.40 7.86 27.72
N GLY A 736 5.81 8.55 26.74
CA GLY A 736 6.48 9.50 25.86
C GLY A 736 7.26 8.84 24.71
N PRO A 737 7.90 9.64 23.85
CA PRO A 737 8.67 9.12 22.72
C PRO A 737 9.92 8.37 23.20
N SER A 738 10.25 7.27 22.50
CA SER A 738 11.42 6.46 22.81
C SER A 738 12.74 7.18 22.50
N LYS A 739 13.85 6.56 22.92
CA LYS A 739 15.19 7.04 22.54
C LYS A 739 15.41 7.00 21.03
N PHE A 740 14.84 6.01 20.33
CA PHE A 740 14.90 5.94 18.87
C PHE A 740 14.20 7.14 18.22
N VAL A 741 12.97 7.45 18.64
CA VAL A 741 12.20 8.59 18.10
C VAL A 741 12.90 9.91 18.40
N THR A 742 13.32 10.13 19.65
CA THR A 742 13.96 11.39 20.05
C THR A 742 15.29 11.63 19.33
N GLU A 743 16.21 10.65 19.31
CA GLU A 743 17.48 10.77 18.59
C GLU A 743 17.25 11.01 17.09
N PHE A 744 16.29 10.32 16.47
CA PHE A 744 15.98 10.50 15.05
C PHE A 744 15.40 11.90 14.78
N TYR A 745 14.39 12.31 15.55
CA TYR A 745 13.71 13.60 15.36
C TYR A 745 14.64 14.79 15.64
N ASP A 746 15.54 14.69 16.61
CA ASP A 746 16.40 15.82 16.99
C ASP A 746 17.66 15.94 16.11
N SER A 747 18.19 14.82 15.61
CA SER A 747 19.34 14.82 14.71
C SER A 747 19.02 15.01 13.22
N PHE A 748 17.74 14.97 12.85
CA PHE A 748 17.31 15.10 11.45
C PHE A 748 17.77 16.43 10.84
N THR A 749 18.61 16.33 9.80
CA THR A 749 19.20 17.47 9.11
C THR A 749 19.01 17.33 7.59
N PRO A 750 18.23 18.22 6.94
CA PRO A 750 18.14 18.26 5.49
C PRO A 750 19.51 18.51 4.84
N LYS A 751 19.88 17.71 3.84
CA LYS A 751 21.11 17.95 3.08
C LYS A 751 20.90 19.08 2.08
N ASP A 752 21.98 19.77 1.75
CA ASP A 752 21.94 20.79 0.71
C ASP A 752 21.91 20.14 -0.66
N THR A 753 20.82 20.40 -1.37
CA THR A 753 20.57 19.91 -2.72
C THR A 753 19.64 20.95 -3.34
N LEU A 754 20.06 21.57 -4.43
CA LEU A 754 19.30 22.61 -5.15
C LEU A 754 18.05 22.00 -5.83
N LEU A 755 17.18 21.31 -5.09
CA LEU A 755 16.09 20.48 -5.62
C LEU A 755 14.81 21.27 -5.91
N GLY A 756 14.58 22.38 -5.23
CA GLY A 756 13.33 23.11 -5.34
C GLY A 756 13.48 24.58 -4.99
N LYS A 757 12.67 25.41 -5.65
CA LYS A 757 12.67 26.88 -5.45
C LYS A 757 11.88 27.27 -4.20
N ASN A 758 12.40 28.24 -3.45
CA ASN A 758 11.79 28.77 -2.23
C ASN A 758 10.27 29.01 -2.37
N VAL A 759 9.45 28.30 -1.60
CA VAL A 759 7.98 28.45 -1.68
C VAL A 759 7.42 29.72 -1.02
N LEU A 760 8.25 30.48 -0.31
CA LEU A 760 7.89 31.75 0.32
C LEU A 760 8.34 32.96 -0.51
N GLN A 761 9.08 32.73 -1.59
CA GLN A 761 9.51 33.78 -2.53
C GLN A 761 8.37 34.17 -3.47
N ASP A 762 8.32 35.45 -3.85
CA ASP A 762 7.41 35.93 -4.89
C ASP A 762 7.88 35.43 -6.28
N LYS A 763 7.06 34.58 -6.90
CA LYS A 763 7.31 33.98 -8.22
C LYS A 763 6.38 34.51 -9.30
N THR A 764 5.61 35.57 -9.01
CA THR A 764 4.63 36.13 -9.94
C THR A 764 5.27 36.64 -11.23
N LYS A 765 6.46 37.28 -11.14
CA LYS A 765 7.23 37.69 -12.32
C LYS A 765 7.59 36.52 -13.23
N GLN A 766 8.14 35.44 -12.66
CA GLN A 766 8.49 34.22 -13.40
C GLN A 766 7.25 33.61 -14.06
N PHE A 767 6.12 33.57 -13.34
CA PHE A 767 4.85 33.11 -13.88
C PHE A 767 4.41 33.93 -15.10
N PHE A 768 4.42 35.26 -15.03
CA PHE A 768 4.02 36.11 -16.16
C PHE A 768 4.97 36.02 -17.36
N GLU A 769 6.27 35.86 -17.13
CA GLU A 769 7.25 35.63 -18.20
C GLU A 769 7.01 34.27 -18.89
N ALA A 770 6.82 33.21 -18.11
CA ALA A 770 6.52 31.87 -18.60
C ALA A 770 5.19 31.81 -19.38
N LEU A 771 4.16 32.53 -18.90
CA LEU A 771 2.88 32.65 -19.59
C LEU A 771 3.05 33.32 -20.96
N ARG A 772 3.79 34.42 -21.04
CA ARG A 772 4.05 35.12 -22.32
C ARG A 772 4.88 34.29 -23.31
N ALA A 773 5.80 33.47 -22.81
CA ALA A 773 6.62 32.56 -23.63
C ALA A 773 5.91 31.26 -24.02
N ASN A 774 4.66 31.08 -23.58
CA ASN A 774 3.94 29.82 -23.45
C ASN A 774 4.76 28.59 -23.09
N ASP A 775 5.48 28.73 -21.98
CA ASP A 775 6.13 27.63 -21.30
C ASP A 775 5.09 26.68 -20.69
N SER A 776 5.28 25.38 -20.87
CA SER A 776 4.46 24.34 -20.22
C SER A 776 4.48 24.40 -18.69
N LEU A 777 5.42 25.15 -18.09
CA LEU A 777 5.51 25.42 -16.67
C LEU A 777 4.19 25.91 -16.06
N VAL A 778 3.34 26.66 -16.78
CA VAL A 778 2.16 27.36 -16.23
C VAL A 778 0.81 26.68 -16.48
N PHE A 779 0.72 25.76 -17.45
CA PHE A 779 -0.58 25.29 -17.98
C PHE A 779 -1.45 24.59 -16.94
N GLU A 780 -0.86 23.80 -16.06
CA GLU A 780 -1.58 23.09 -14.99
C GLU A 780 -1.21 23.57 -13.58
N SER A 781 -0.44 24.65 -13.47
CA SER A 781 0.19 25.08 -12.20
C SER A 781 -0.16 26.52 -11.79
N TYR A 782 -0.98 27.23 -12.57
CA TYR A 782 -1.36 28.61 -12.30
C TYR A 782 -1.99 28.82 -10.91
N ASN A 783 -2.75 27.84 -10.41
CA ASN A 783 -3.37 27.87 -9.07
C ASN A 783 -2.36 27.80 -7.90
N LEU A 784 -1.09 27.44 -8.18
CA LEU A 784 -0.04 27.31 -7.18
C LEU A 784 0.59 28.67 -6.82
N VAL A 785 0.42 29.69 -7.68
CA VAL A 785 0.92 31.05 -7.48
C VAL A 785 -0.03 31.83 -6.58
N LYS A 786 0.50 32.66 -5.66
CA LYS A 786 -0.30 33.46 -4.73
C LYS A 786 -0.07 34.94 -4.98
N PHE A 787 -1.04 35.59 -5.61
CA PHE A 787 -0.96 37.01 -5.95
C PHE A 787 -1.22 37.91 -4.73
N LYS A 788 -0.62 39.09 -4.75
CA LYS A 788 -0.81 40.15 -3.76
C LYS A 788 -1.18 41.45 -4.46
N LYS A 789 -1.66 42.42 -3.69
CA LYS A 789 -2.11 43.73 -4.19
C LYS A 789 -1.10 44.44 -5.11
N HIS A 790 0.21 44.29 -4.90
CA HIS A 790 1.20 44.94 -5.78
C HIS A 790 1.24 44.35 -7.20
N ASN A 791 0.77 43.12 -7.39
CA ASN A 791 0.73 42.44 -8.68
C ASN A 791 -0.42 42.92 -9.58
N SER A 792 -1.37 43.70 -9.07
CA SER A 792 -2.57 44.08 -9.81
C SER A 792 -2.25 44.78 -11.15
N LYS A 793 -1.20 45.60 -11.22
CA LYS A 793 -0.80 46.26 -12.47
C LYS A 793 -0.32 45.27 -13.53
N ASP A 794 0.43 44.25 -13.13
CA ASP A 794 0.94 43.23 -14.05
C ASP A 794 -0.20 42.34 -14.55
N ILE A 795 -1.13 41.97 -13.67
CA ILE A 795 -2.34 41.22 -14.05
C ILE A 795 -3.17 42.02 -15.06
N VAL A 796 -3.40 43.31 -14.80
CA VAL A 796 -4.13 44.20 -15.72
C VAL A 796 -3.45 44.27 -17.09
N SER A 797 -2.11 44.42 -17.13
CA SER A 797 -1.38 44.43 -18.41
C SER A 797 -1.51 43.09 -19.14
N ILE A 798 -1.37 41.95 -18.46
CA ILE A 798 -1.57 40.64 -19.09
C ILE A 798 -2.98 40.49 -19.65
N LEU A 799 -4.01 40.80 -18.87
CA LEU A 799 -5.40 40.67 -19.31
C LEU A 799 -5.76 41.60 -20.48
N LYS A 800 -5.03 42.71 -20.64
CA LYS A 800 -5.23 43.69 -21.72
C LYS A 800 -4.41 43.35 -22.97
N ASP A 801 -3.15 42.97 -22.81
CA ASP A 801 -2.16 42.99 -23.88
C ASP A 801 -1.78 41.56 -24.38
N PHE A 802 -2.17 40.49 -23.66
CA PHE A 802 -1.84 39.11 -24.02
C PHE A 802 -3.04 38.37 -24.63
N GLU A 803 -2.84 37.70 -25.76
CA GLU A 803 -3.85 36.87 -26.42
C GLU A 803 -3.86 35.46 -25.83
N PHE A 804 -5.01 35.01 -25.31
CA PHE A 804 -5.16 33.70 -24.71
C PHE A 804 -5.81 32.71 -25.70
N ASP A 805 -5.09 31.65 -26.05
CA ASP A 805 -5.65 30.52 -26.79
C ASP A 805 -6.79 29.84 -26.02
N LYS A 806 -7.68 29.13 -26.73
CA LYS A 806 -8.83 28.42 -26.13
C LYS A 806 -8.46 27.51 -24.96
N GLU A 807 -7.31 26.86 -25.03
CA GLU A 807 -6.81 25.95 -23.99
C GLU A 807 -6.35 26.67 -22.70
N ARG A 808 -6.22 28.00 -22.74
CA ARG A 808 -5.68 28.83 -21.64
C ARG A 808 -6.70 29.79 -21.04
N LEU A 809 -7.95 29.71 -21.45
CA LEU A 809 -9.03 30.53 -20.89
C LEU A 809 -9.16 30.32 -19.37
N ASN A 810 -8.82 29.13 -18.86
CA ASN A 810 -8.79 28.86 -17.42
C ASN A 810 -7.75 29.72 -16.67
N ILE A 811 -6.60 30.02 -17.29
CA ILE A 811 -5.59 30.92 -16.69
C ILE A 811 -6.13 32.35 -16.67
N LYS A 812 -6.76 32.79 -17.77
CA LYS A 812 -7.39 34.11 -17.87
C LYS A 812 -8.46 34.29 -16.78
N SER A 813 -9.37 33.31 -16.65
CA SER A 813 -10.37 33.22 -15.58
C SER A 813 -9.76 33.35 -14.19
N HIS A 814 -8.72 32.56 -13.91
CA HIS A 814 -8.04 32.61 -12.61
C HIS A 814 -7.44 33.98 -12.32
N LEU A 815 -6.76 34.61 -13.29
CA LEU A 815 -6.17 35.94 -13.11
C LEU A 815 -7.21 37.02 -12.83
N VAL A 816 -8.37 36.92 -13.47
CA VAL A 816 -9.52 37.81 -13.23
C VAL A 816 -10.03 37.66 -11.79
N GLU A 817 -10.27 36.42 -11.35
CA GLU A 817 -10.73 36.13 -9.98
C GLU A 817 -9.72 36.65 -8.94
N GLN A 818 -8.44 36.40 -9.17
CA GLN A 818 -7.36 36.89 -8.30
C GLN A 818 -7.28 38.41 -8.27
N LEU A 819 -7.45 39.10 -9.40
CA LEU A 819 -7.46 40.58 -9.45
C LEU A 819 -8.60 41.17 -8.60
N ILE A 820 -9.78 40.55 -8.67
CA ILE A 820 -10.95 40.94 -7.88
C ILE A 820 -10.69 40.67 -6.39
N GLU A 821 -10.13 39.51 -6.05
CA GLU A 821 -9.82 39.14 -4.67
C GLU A 821 -8.81 40.12 -4.01
N ILE A 822 -7.73 40.47 -4.72
CA ILE A 822 -6.61 41.22 -4.12
C ILE A 822 -6.74 42.75 -4.20
N ASP A 823 -7.41 43.30 -5.22
CA ASP A 823 -7.50 44.76 -5.40
C ASP A 823 -8.68 45.26 -6.25
N LEU A 824 -9.89 44.75 -6.00
CA LEU A 824 -11.08 45.22 -6.72
C LEU A 824 -11.28 46.75 -6.65
N LYS A 825 -11.06 47.39 -5.49
CA LYS A 825 -11.37 48.83 -5.31
C LYS A 825 -10.65 49.72 -6.31
N ASN A 826 -9.36 49.45 -6.56
CA ASN A 826 -8.56 50.25 -7.48
C ASN A 826 -8.77 49.84 -8.95
N ASN A 827 -9.13 48.57 -9.20
CA ASN A 827 -9.24 48.02 -10.55
C ASN A 827 -10.68 47.91 -11.05
N LEU A 828 -11.68 48.36 -10.27
CA LEU A 828 -13.09 48.31 -10.65
C LEU A 828 -13.37 48.94 -12.03
N PRO A 829 -12.83 50.12 -12.40
CA PRO A 829 -13.02 50.66 -13.75
C PRO A 829 -12.52 49.73 -14.84
N PHE A 830 -11.37 49.09 -14.62
CA PHE A 830 -10.81 48.11 -15.54
C PHE A 830 -11.64 46.83 -15.60
N ILE A 831 -12.08 46.28 -14.46
CA ILE A 831 -12.94 45.09 -14.41
C ILE A 831 -14.25 45.34 -15.16
N LYS A 832 -14.86 46.52 -14.99
CA LYS A 832 -16.06 46.91 -15.74
C LYS A 832 -15.76 46.96 -17.24
N GLN A 833 -14.65 47.60 -17.65
CA GLN A 833 -14.26 47.67 -19.06
C GLN A 833 -13.97 46.28 -19.65
N LEU A 834 -13.21 45.44 -18.94
CA LEU A 834 -12.87 44.08 -19.36
C LEU A 834 -14.13 43.22 -19.55
N TYR A 835 -15.12 43.37 -18.67
CA TYR A 835 -16.42 42.69 -18.83
C TYR A 835 -17.11 43.09 -20.14
N HIS A 836 -17.06 44.38 -20.50
CA HIS A 836 -17.64 44.89 -21.74
C HIS A 836 -16.86 44.45 -22.99
N ASP A 837 -15.53 44.43 -22.91
CA ASP A 837 -14.68 44.02 -24.02
C ASP A 837 -14.76 42.49 -24.25
N SER A 838 -15.16 41.72 -23.24
CA SER A 838 -15.27 40.26 -23.29
C SER A 838 -16.64 39.74 -23.79
N TYR A 839 -17.38 40.52 -24.59
CA TYR A 839 -18.70 40.12 -25.12
C TYR A 839 -18.69 38.74 -25.81
N SER A 840 -17.62 38.41 -26.55
CA SER A 840 -17.46 37.11 -27.22
C SER A 840 -16.80 36.03 -26.36
N ASP A 841 -16.48 36.33 -25.10
CA ASP A 841 -15.81 35.45 -24.15
C ASP A 841 -16.64 35.35 -22.84
N PRO A 842 -17.72 34.54 -22.87
CA PRO A 842 -18.62 34.41 -21.73
C PRO A 842 -17.94 33.77 -20.51
N GLN A 843 -16.85 33.03 -20.70
CA GLN A 843 -16.08 32.44 -19.60
C GLN A 843 -15.41 33.53 -18.76
N THR A 844 -14.75 34.51 -19.39
CA THR A 844 -14.16 35.66 -18.69
C THR A 844 -15.24 36.48 -17.97
N GLN A 845 -16.35 36.76 -18.64
CA GLN A 845 -17.48 37.48 -18.03
C GLN A 845 -18.04 36.74 -16.81
N THR A 846 -18.17 35.41 -16.89
CA THR A 846 -18.60 34.54 -15.78
C THR A 846 -17.61 34.62 -14.61
N SER A 847 -16.30 34.48 -14.85
CA SER A 847 -15.29 34.61 -13.78
C SER A 847 -15.30 35.98 -13.09
N ILE A 848 -15.59 37.07 -13.82
CA ILE A 848 -15.76 38.40 -13.22
C ILE A 848 -16.93 38.39 -12.22
N LEU A 849 -18.08 37.88 -12.66
CA LEU A 849 -19.28 37.80 -11.83
C LEU A 849 -19.06 36.88 -10.63
N GLU A 850 -18.39 35.74 -10.81
CA GLU A 850 -18.03 34.84 -9.71
C GLU A 850 -17.14 35.51 -8.68
N GLY A 851 -16.04 36.16 -9.11
CA GLY A 851 -15.15 36.87 -8.20
C GLY A 851 -15.88 37.96 -7.40
N LEU A 852 -16.80 38.68 -8.03
CA LEU A 852 -17.63 39.69 -7.36
C LEU A 852 -18.56 39.06 -6.32
N LEU A 853 -19.22 37.95 -6.65
CA LEU A 853 -20.14 37.26 -5.75
C LEU A 853 -19.39 36.55 -4.61
N GLN A 854 -18.20 36.00 -4.85
CA GLN A 854 -17.40 35.34 -3.80
C GLN A 854 -16.75 36.31 -2.80
N SER A 855 -16.73 37.62 -3.10
CA SER A 855 -16.12 38.64 -2.25
C SER A 855 -16.87 38.93 -0.93
N ASN A 856 -18.10 38.42 -0.79
CA ASN A 856 -18.99 38.60 0.37
C ASN A 856 -19.25 40.06 0.78
N LYS A 857 -19.27 40.99 -0.18
CA LYS A 857 -19.59 42.41 0.06
C LYS A 857 -20.85 42.79 -0.68
N LYS A 858 -21.80 43.40 0.02
CA LYS A 858 -23.10 43.81 -0.53
C LYS A 858 -22.96 44.75 -1.74
N GLU A 859 -21.95 45.61 -1.72
CA GLU A 859 -21.62 46.53 -2.81
C GLU A 859 -21.22 45.79 -4.09
N ASN A 860 -20.51 44.66 -3.97
CA ASN A 860 -20.03 43.88 -5.10
C ASN A 860 -21.16 43.08 -5.78
N TYR A 861 -22.18 42.68 -5.01
CA TYR A 861 -23.40 42.07 -5.55
C TYR A 861 -24.19 43.06 -6.40
N LYS A 862 -24.24 44.32 -5.96
CA LYS A 862 -24.85 45.40 -6.76
C LYS A 862 -24.07 45.62 -8.06
N ILE A 863 -22.74 45.61 -8.01
CA ILE A 863 -21.90 45.73 -9.20
C ILE A 863 -22.13 44.55 -10.17
N ALA A 864 -22.21 43.31 -9.66
CA ALA A 864 -22.51 42.15 -10.49
C ALA A 864 -23.86 42.31 -11.22
N LEU A 865 -24.91 42.76 -10.52
CA LEU A 865 -26.21 43.05 -11.14
C LEU A 865 -26.15 44.19 -12.17
N GLU A 866 -25.37 45.25 -11.92
CA GLU A 866 -25.15 46.34 -12.88
C GLU A 866 -24.47 45.84 -14.16
N LEU A 867 -23.50 44.94 -14.03
CA LEU A 867 -22.81 44.34 -15.19
C LEU A 867 -23.75 43.45 -15.99
N MET A 868 -24.48 42.56 -15.33
CA MET A 868 -25.47 41.66 -15.95
C MET A 868 -26.58 42.41 -16.69
N GLU A 869 -26.98 43.59 -16.21
CA GLU A 869 -28.01 44.42 -16.87
C GLU A 869 -27.51 45.03 -18.18
N ARG A 870 -26.21 45.32 -18.25
CA ARG A 870 -25.60 45.88 -19.46
C ARG A 870 -25.31 44.81 -20.49
N ASP A 871 -24.80 43.66 -20.06
CA ASP A 871 -24.50 42.53 -20.93
C ASP A 871 -24.51 41.25 -20.11
N LEU A 872 -25.04 40.16 -20.67
CA LEU A 872 -25.32 38.93 -19.91
C LEU A 872 -24.61 37.73 -20.55
N PRO A 873 -23.64 37.09 -19.86
CA PRO A 873 -22.89 35.98 -20.45
C PRO A 873 -23.75 34.74 -20.67
N LEU A 874 -23.55 34.06 -21.79
CA LEU A 874 -24.25 32.81 -22.14
C LEU A 874 -23.26 31.63 -22.11
N GLY A 875 -23.64 30.52 -21.48
CA GLY A 875 -22.78 29.34 -21.30
C GLY A 875 -22.85 28.75 -19.89
N SER A 876 -21.72 28.31 -19.33
CA SER A 876 -21.63 27.65 -18.01
C SER A 876 -21.72 28.65 -16.85
N VAL A 877 -22.89 29.26 -16.64
CA VAL A 877 -23.15 30.30 -15.63
C VAL A 877 -23.69 29.75 -14.30
N GLY A 878 -23.93 28.44 -14.21
CA GLY A 878 -24.56 27.81 -13.04
C GLY A 878 -23.73 27.93 -11.76
N SER A 879 -22.42 27.75 -11.86
CA SER A 879 -21.45 27.78 -10.75
C SER A 879 -21.56 29.03 -9.88
N MET A 880 -21.85 30.19 -10.48
CA MET A 880 -22.03 31.48 -9.80
C MET A 880 -23.13 31.47 -8.72
N PHE A 881 -24.16 30.66 -8.92
CA PHE A 881 -25.33 30.64 -8.05
C PHE A 881 -25.21 29.60 -6.94
N TYR A 882 -24.30 28.65 -7.05
CA TYR A 882 -24.00 27.66 -6.01
C TYR A 882 -23.06 28.24 -4.95
N ASN A 883 -23.08 27.68 -3.74
CA ASN A 883 -22.21 28.07 -2.63
C ASN A 883 -21.25 26.93 -2.31
N TYR A 884 -20.31 26.68 -3.23
CA TYR A 884 -19.25 25.73 -2.98
C TYR A 884 -18.36 26.27 -1.83
N TYR A 885 -18.02 25.40 -0.87
CA TYR A 885 -17.10 25.69 0.23
C TYR A 885 -17.56 26.69 1.31
N LYS A 886 -18.87 27.00 1.40
CA LYS A 886 -19.45 27.91 2.42
C LYS A 886 -18.77 29.29 2.45
N LYS A 887 -18.21 29.74 1.32
CA LYS A 887 -17.49 31.01 1.26
C LYS A 887 -18.44 32.20 1.38
N ASP A 888 -19.72 32.07 1.02
CA ASP A 888 -20.72 33.15 1.08
C ASP A 888 -21.94 32.80 1.98
N SER A 889 -22.68 33.82 2.42
CA SER A 889 -23.89 33.70 3.22
C SER A 889 -25.17 33.82 2.37
N LEU A 890 -26.22 33.06 2.69
CA LEU A 890 -27.49 33.11 1.97
C LEU A 890 -28.13 34.52 2.05
N GLU A 891 -27.81 35.29 3.10
CA GLU A 891 -28.24 36.67 3.30
C GLU A 891 -27.74 37.60 2.20
N LEU A 892 -26.50 37.43 1.74
CA LEU A 892 -25.95 38.24 0.64
C LEU A 892 -26.60 37.86 -0.69
N LYS A 893 -26.76 36.56 -0.97
CA LYS A 893 -27.48 36.10 -2.18
C LYS A 893 -28.93 36.54 -2.23
N ALA A 894 -29.60 36.67 -1.09
CA ALA A 894 -30.96 37.20 -1.02
C ALA A 894 -31.07 38.63 -1.59
N SER A 895 -29.98 39.43 -1.54
CA SER A 895 -29.95 40.80 -2.09
C SER A 895 -30.00 40.87 -3.62
N LEU A 896 -29.76 39.76 -4.33
CA LEU A 896 -29.90 39.68 -5.79
C LEU A 896 -31.37 39.76 -6.23
N PHE A 897 -32.30 39.42 -5.34
CA PHE A 897 -33.72 39.39 -5.61
C PHE A 897 -34.41 40.72 -5.27
N PRO A 898 -35.37 41.18 -6.08
CA PRO A 898 -35.97 40.49 -7.22
C PRO A 898 -35.30 40.74 -8.57
N LYS A 899 -34.32 41.65 -8.65
CA LYS A 899 -33.77 42.15 -9.92
C LYS A 899 -33.24 41.03 -10.81
N ILE A 900 -32.51 40.07 -10.24
CA ILE A 900 -31.91 38.97 -11.00
C ILE A 900 -32.92 38.04 -11.69
N LEU A 901 -34.20 38.06 -11.28
CA LEU A 901 -35.25 37.27 -11.91
C LEU A 901 -35.61 37.77 -13.31
N GLU A 902 -35.19 38.97 -13.71
CA GLU A 902 -35.37 39.45 -15.08
C GLU A 902 -34.71 38.53 -16.12
N TYR A 903 -33.66 37.81 -15.71
CA TYR A 903 -32.91 36.87 -16.56
C TYR A 903 -33.43 35.43 -16.50
N SER A 904 -34.49 35.17 -15.74
CA SER A 904 -35.05 33.82 -15.57
C SER A 904 -35.70 33.24 -16.83
N THR A 905 -35.92 34.04 -17.87
CA THR A 905 -36.40 33.58 -19.18
C THR A 905 -35.30 32.90 -20.00
N ILE A 906 -34.03 33.09 -19.64
CA ILE A 906 -32.86 32.61 -20.37
C ILE A 906 -32.50 31.20 -19.86
N SER A 907 -32.31 30.25 -20.78
CA SER A 907 -32.16 28.82 -20.49
C SER A 907 -31.10 28.51 -19.45
N GLU A 908 -29.92 29.11 -19.59
CA GLU A 908 -28.72 28.87 -18.79
C GLU A 908 -28.86 29.41 -17.36
N TYR A 909 -29.70 30.43 -17.16
CA TYR A 909 -29.93 31.08 -15.88
C TYR A 909 -31.16 30.57 -15.14
N LYS A 910 -32.18 30.12 -15.88
CA LYS A 910 -33.49 29.77 -15.34
C LYS A 910 -33.39 28.84 -14.13
N GLN A 911 -32.79 27.67 -14.31
CA GLN A 911 -32.77 26.65 -13.26
C GLN A 911 -31.87 27.02 -12.06
N PRO A 912 -30.62 27.47 -12.25
CA PRO A 912 -29.79 27.93 -11.14
C PRO A 912 -30.44 29.06 -10.32
N LEU A 913 -31.10 30.03 -10.98
CA LEU A 913 -31.77 31.13 -10.30
C LEU A 913 -32.99 30.69 -9.50
N TYR A 914 -33.83 29.82 -10.07
CA TYR A 914 -34.99 29.29 -9.35
C TYR A 914 -34.58 28.41 -8.16
N ASN A 915 -33.53 27.59 -8.32
CA ASN A 915 -32.94 26.82 -7.23
C ASN A 915 -32.47 27.73 -6.10
N LEU A 916 -31.76 28.81 -6.43
CA LEU A 916 -31.30 29.80 -5.45
C LEU A 916 -32.48 30.54 -4.80
N LEU A 917 -33.47 30.99 -5.59
CA LEU A 917 -34.68 31.67 -5.10
C LEU A 917 -35.42 30.80 -4.09
N ALA A 918 -35.58 29.51 -4.39
CA ALA A 918 -36.27 28.58 -3.50
C ALA A 918 -35.52 28.43 -2.17
N LYS A 919 -34.18 28.33 -2.20
CA LYS A 919 -33.34 28.28 -0.99
C LYS A 919 -33.45 29.55 -0.15
N VAL A 920 -33.34 30.74 -0.74
CA VAL A 920 -33.44 32.01 0.02
C VAL A 920 -34.87 32.34 0.46
N LYS A 921 -35.90 31.80 -0.23
CA LYS A 921 -37.30 31.91 0.20
C LYS A 921 -37.55 31.03 1.42
N ASP A 922 -37.09 29.77 1.39
CA ASP A 922 -37.31 28.83 2.49
C ASP A 922 -36.50 29.19 3.75
N SER A 923 -35.35 29.85 3.61
CA SER A 923 -34.64 30.43 4.76
C SER A 923 -35.32 31.68 5.35
N GLY A 924 -36.40 32.17 4.74
CA GLY A 924 -37.14 33.35 5.19
C GLY A 924 -36.51 34.69 4.80
N LEU A 925 -35.40 34.68 4.04
CA LEU A 925 -34.67 35.88 3.63
C LEU A 925 -35.36 36.63 2.48
N VAL A 926 -36.12 35.90 1.64
CA VAL A 926 -36.95 36.48 0.57
C VAL A 926 -38.41 36.12 0.77
N LYS A 927 -39.31 37.11 0.75
CA LYS A 927 -40.77 36.90 0.89
C LYS A 927 -41.44 36.69 -0.47
N PRO A 928 -42.58 35.96 -0.54
CA PRO A 928 -43.36 35.80 -1.78
C PRO A 928 -43.79 37.09 -2.47
N LYS A 929 -43.93 38.20 -1.72
CA LYS A 929 -44.21 39.52 -2.32
C LYS A 929 -43.09 39.98 -3.26
N THR A 930 -41.84 39.60 -3.00
CA THR A 930 -40.65 40.02 -3.74
C THR A 930 -40.66 39.53 -5.19
N TYR A 931 -41.10 38.29 -5.45
CA TYR A 931 -41.12 37.71 -6.80
C TYR A 931 -42.53 37.63 -7.43
N LYS A 932 -43.53 38.28 -6.83
CA LYS A 932 -44.93 38.26 -7.30
C LYS A 932 -45.09 38.71 -8.76
N LYS A 933 -44.25 39.64 -9.23
CA LYS A 933 -44.23 40.11 -10.64
C LYS A 933 -43.97 38.94 -11.62
N TYR A 934 -43.15 37.96 -11.23
CA TYR A 934 -42.75 36.81 -12.05
C TYR A 934 -43.65 35.58 -11.85
N LYS A 935 -44.70 35.68 -11.03
CA LYS A 935 -45.59 34.56 -10.71
C LYS A 935 -46.15 33.86 -11.96
N ASN A 936 -46.68 34.61 -12.92
CA ASN A 936 -47.29 34.00 -14.12
C ASN A 936 -46.25 33.25 -14.96
N GLN A 937 -45.02 33.78 -15.02
CA GLN A 937 -43.90 33.11 -15.67
C GLN A 937 -43.53 31.82 -14.93
N LEU A 938 -43.34 31.88 -13.61
CA LEU A 938 -43.05 30.70 -12.77
C LEU A 938 -44.12 29.61 -12.94
N ILE A 939 -45.40 30.00 -12.96
CA ILE A 939 -46.52 29.06 -13.17
C ILE A 939 -46.46 28.45 -14.57
N ASN A 940 -46.19 29.24 -15.61
CA ASN A 940 -46.09 28.73 -16.98
C ASN A 940 -44.86 27.82 -17.16
N ASP A 941 -43.70 28.21 -16.64
CA ASP A 941 -42.49 27.39 -16.61
C ASP A 941 -42.74 26.07 -15.87
N GLY A 942 -43.37 26.13 -14.68
CA GLY A 942 -43.78 24.94 -13.94
C GLY A 942 -44.74 24.05 -14.72
N LYS A 943 -45.73 24.62 -15.44
CA LYS A 943 -46.65 23.85 -16.29
C LYS A 943 -45.95 23.19 -17.48
N MET A 944 -44.97 23.87 -18.08
CA MET A 944 -44.12 23.27 -19.12
C MET A 944 -43.31 22.11 -18.55
N GLU A 945 -42.79 22.24 -17.32
CA GLU A 945 -42.04 21.19 -16.66
C GLU A 945 -42.91 19.98 -16.27
N VAL A 946 -44.13 20.21 -15.81
CA VAL A 946 -45.15 19.16 -15.66
C VAL A 946 -45.40 18.45 -16.99
N LYS A 947 -45.55 19.19 -18.09
CA LYS A 947 -45.78 18.59 -19.42
C LYS A 947 -44.57 17.79 -19.90
N ARG A 948 -43.34 18.20 -19.60
CA ARG A 948 -42.11 17.47 -19.92
C ARG A 948 -42.05 16.15 -19.16
N ASN A 949 -42.33 16.18 -17.86
CA ASN A 949 -42.42 14.98 -17.03
C ASN A 949 -43.49 14.00 -17.52
N LEU A 950 -44.67 14.48 -17.95
CA LEU A 950 -45.73 13.63 -18.51
C LEU A 950 -45.43 13.10 -19.93
N GLY A 951 -44.51 13.72 -20.66
CA GLY A 951 -44.27 13.45 -22.08
C GLY A 951 -43.22 12.37 -22.37
N ASN A 952 -42.58 11.77 -21.35
CA ASN A 952 -41.46 10.84 -21.50
C ASN A 952 -40.35 11.35 -22.46
N TYR A 953 -40.10 12.66 -22.48
CA TYR A 953 -38.97 13.23 -23.23
C TYR A 953 -37.67 12.91 -22.50
N ASN A 954 -37.14 11.71 -22.74
CA ASN A 954 -35.80 11.30 -22.29
C ASN A 954 -34.74 12.16 -22.99
N TYR A 955 -34.42 13.32 -22.40
CA TYR A 955 -33.10 13.92 -22.61
C TYR A 955 -32.10 13.02 -21.87
N GLY A 956 -31.30 12.29 -22.65
CA GLY A 956 -30.27 11.40 -22.14
C GLY A 956 -29.15 12.19 -21.45
N TYR A 957 -29.37 12.55 -20.19
CA TYR A 957 -28.41 12.87 -19.13
C TYR A 957 -29.25 12.98 -17.84
N ASN A 958 -28.79 12.37 -16.74
CA ASN A 958 -29.34 12.42 -15.37
C ASN A 958 -29.45 13.85 -14.81
N THR A 959 -30.24 14.71 -15.46
CA THR A 959 -30.32 16.14 -15.21
C THR A 959 -31.48 16.37 -14.23
N TYR A 960 -31.12 16.27 -12.94
CA TYR A 960 -31.83 16.80 -11.78
C TYR A 960 -33.36 16.57 -11.70
N SER A 961 -33.77 15.45 -11.10
CA SER A 961 -35.12 15.17 -10.57
C SER A 961 -35.61 16.14 -9.47
N TYR A 962 -35.07 17.36 -9.42
CA TYR A 962 -35.36 18.39 -8.41
C TYR A 962 -35.93 19.67 -9.04
N GLU A 963 -36.02 19.77 -10.37
CA GLU A 963 -36.51 20.97 -11.04
C GLU A 963 -37.97 21.24 -10.70
N LEU A 964 -38.83 20.23 -10.81
CA LEU A 964 -40.26 20.37 -10.53
C LEU A 964 -40.54 20.64 -9.05
N ALA A 965 -39.78 20.02 -8.14
CA ALA A 965 -39.83 20.32 -6.70
C ALA A 965 -39.49 21.79 -6.38
N THR A 966 -38.58 22.39 -7.15
CA THR A 966 -38.24 23.82 -7.04
C THR A 966 -39.43 24.70 -7.43
N TYR A 967 -40.11 24.39 -8.54
CA TYR A 967 -41.32 25.12 -8.95
C TYR A 967 -42.44 25.00 -7.91
N VAL A 968 -42.65 23.81 -7.34
CA VAL A 968 -43.61 23.58 -6.25
C VAL A 968 -43.36 24.56 -5.09
N ARG A 969 -42.11 24.68 -4.62
CA ARG A 969 -41.75 25.61 -3.52
C ARG A 969 -42.05 27.07 -3.84
N LEU A 970 -41.85 27.49 -5.09
CA LEU A 970 -41.98 28.88 -5.51
C LEU A 970 -43.43 29.27 -5.81
N ILE A 971 -44.23 28.37 -6.39
CA ILE A 971 -45.62 28.60 -6.81
C ILE A 971 -46.59 28.46 -5.63
N PHE A 972 -46.30 27.60 -4.65
CA PHE A 972 -47.20 27.29 -3.53
C PHE A 972 -47.77 28.50 -2.75
N PRO A 973 -47.04 29.61 -2.55
CA PRO A 973 -47.62 30.81 -1.94
C PRO A 973 -48.82 31.41 -2.68
N TYR A 974 -49.01 31.08 -3.97
CA TYR A 974 -50.13 31.55 -4.81
C TYR A 974 -51.18 30.48 -5.08
N ARG A 975 -51.14 29.34 -4.39
CA ARG A 975 -52.00 28.16 -4.62
C ARG A 975 -53.52 28.41 -4.61
N ASN A 976 -53.99 29.50 -3.99
CA ASN A 976 -55.41 29.87 -3.97
C ASN A 976 -55.87 30.63 -5.22
N GLU A 977 -54.96 30.96 -6.13
CA GLU A 977 -55.28 31.59 -7.39
C GLU A 977 -55.55 30.55 -8.49
N ARG A 978 -56.59 30.77 -9.31
CA ARG A 978 -57.02 29.83 -10.37
C ARG A 978 -55.89 29.34 -11.28
N THR A 979 -54.95 30.22 -11.64
CA THR A 979 -53.85 29.86 -12.54
C THR A 979 -52.81 28.95 -11.90
N ALA A 980 -52.60 29.06 -10.58
CA ALA A 980 -51.73 28.19 -9.79
C ALA A 980 -52.42 26.88 -9.42
N GLN A 981 -53.74 26.90 -9.18
CA GLN A 981 -54.56 25.70 -8.98
C GLN A 981 -54.41 24.74 -10.17
N ASP A 982 -54.54 25.25 -11.40
CA ASP A 982 -54.33 24.45 -12.62
C ASP A 982 -52.92 23.82 -12.70
N PHE A 983 -51.88 24.45 -12.13
CA PHE A 983 -50.55 23.84 -12.05
C PHE A 983 -50.56 22.67 -11.07
N PHE A 984 -51.09 22.84 -9.85
CA PHE A 984 -51.12 21.79 -8.84
C PHE A 984 -52.06 20.62 -9.21
N GLU A 985 -53.19 20.89 -9.87
CA GLU A 985 -54.08 19.85 -10.40
C GLU A 985 -53.37 18.98 -11.44
N LYS A 986 -52.59 19.61 -12.34
CA LYS A 986 -51.81 18.89 -13.35
C LYS A 986 -50.60 18.18 -12.75
N LEU A 987 -49.96 18.77 -11.73
CA LEU A 987 -48.83 18.19 -11.00
C LEU A 987 -49.19 16.81 -10.43
N LEU A 988 -50.41 16.60 -9.94
CA LEU A 988 -50.85 15.31 -9.41
C LEU A 988 -50.77 14.15 -10.42
N ASN A 989 -50.60 14.43 -11.72
CA ASN A 989 -50.48 13.42 -12.76
C ASN A 989 -49.04 12.99 -13.04
N VAL A 990 -48.02 13.74 -12.59
CA VAL A 990 -46.59 13.42 -12.84
C VAL A 990 -46.08 12.29 -11.94
N ASP A 991 -44.98 11.65 -12.30
CA ASP A 991 -44.33 10.59 -11.50
C ASP A 991 -43.04 11.07 -10.79
N ASP A 992 -42.76 12.38 -10.81
CA ASP A 992 -41.66 12.97 -10.03
C ASP A 992 -42.01 12.97 -8.53
N THR A 993 -41.52 11.96 -7.81
CA THR A 993 -41.75 11.77 -6.38
C THR A 993 -41.26 12.96 -5.55
N ASN A 994 -40.11 13.56 -5.88
CA ASN A 994 -39.57 14.69 -5.10
C ASN A 994 -40.53 15.89 -5.13
N ALA A 995 -41.09 16.20 -6.30
CA ALA A 995 -42.05 17.29 -6.45
C ALA A 995 -43.36 17.04 -5.72
N LEU A 996 -43.89 15.81 -5.83
CA LEU A 996 -45.12 15.39 -5.15
C LEU A 996 -44.94 15.43 -3.62
N VAL A 997 -43.86 14.86 -3.10
CA VAL A 997 -43.50 14.91 -1.67
C VAL A 997 -43.43 16.35 -1.20
N LYS A 998 -42.77 17.23 -1.96
CA LYS A 998 -42.65 18.63 -1.55
C LYS A 998 -44.00 19.34 -1.49
N TYR A 999 -44.91 19.02 -2.41
CA TYR A 999 -46.26 19.57 -2.39
C TYR A 999 -47.04 19.09 -1.16
N TYR A 1000 -46.94 17.80 -0.84
CA TYR A 1000 -47.56 17.21 0.35
C TYR A 1000 -47.08 17.91 1.65
N VAL A 1001 -45.77 18.07 1.81
CA VAL A 1001 -45.16 18.69 3.00
C VAL A 1001 -45.66 20.13 3.18
N LEU A 1002 -45.75 20.90 2.08
CA LEU A 1002 -46.22 22.27 2.12
C LEU A 1002 -47.72 22.39 2.47
N LEU A 1003 -48.57 21.50 1.93
CA LEU A 1003 -49.99 21.43 2.31
C LEU A 1003 -50.14 21.10 3.80
N THR A 1004 -49.34 20.15 4.28
CA THR A 1004 -49.29 19.75 5.69
C THR A 1004 -48.87 20.92 6.58
N GLU A 1005 -47.83 21.66 6.21
CA GLU A 1005 -47.35 22.83 6.94
C GLU A 1005 -48.45 23.91 7.08
N LYS A 1006 -49.29 24.08 6.06
CA LYS A 1006 -50.41 25.04 6.06
C LYS A 1006 -51.72 24.49 6.61
N LYS A 1007 -51.76 23.22 7.02
CA LYS A 1007 -52.96 22.52 7.52
C LYS A 1007 -54.10 22.50 6.48
N GLU A 1008 -53.74 22.33 5.21
CA GLU A 1008 -54.70 22.25 4.10
C GLU A 1008 -55.05 20.79 3.78
N THR A 1009 -56.20 20.59 3.12
CA THR A 1009 -56.64 19.26 2.69
C THR A 1009 -55.67 18.69 1.65
N ILE A 1010 -55.21 17.46 1.88
CA ILE A 1010 -54.33 16.75 0.95
C ILE A 1010 -55.21 16.07 -0.13
N PRO A 1011 -54.95 16.30 -1.44
CA PRO A 1011 -55.69 15.64 -2.51
C PRO A 1011 -55.57 14.12 -2.47
N SER A 1012 -56.66 13.38 -2.72
CA SER A 1012 -56.66 11.90 -2.68
C SER A 1012 -55.63 11.27 -3.61
N LYS A 1013 -55.41 11.84 -4.79
CA LYS A 1013 -54.40 11.36 -5.74
C LYS A 1013 -52.96 11.49 -5.21
N LEU A 1014 -52.71 12.49 -4.35
CA LEU A 1014 -51.40 12.67 -3.71
C LEU A 1014 -51.20 11.65 -2.56
N VAL A 1015 -52.29 11.28 -1.87
CA VAL A 1015 -52.30 10.19 -0.90
C VAL A 1015 -52.00 8.86 -1.60
N GLU A 1016 -52.69 8.56 -2.70
CA GLU A 1016 -52.48 7.36 -3.51
C GLU A 1016 -51.00 7.22 -3.96
N LYS A 1017 -50.43 8.27 -4.57
CA LYS A 1017 -49.06 8.22 -5.11
C LYS A 1017 -47.93 8.19 -4.06
N LEU A 1018 -48.18 8.63 -2.82
CA LEU A 1018 -47.10 8.79 -1.81
C LEU A 1018 -47.30 7.95 -0.54
N LEU A 1019 -48.54 7.83 -0.06
CA LEU A 1019 -48.86 7.07 1.14
C LEU A 1019 -49.29 5.64 0.79
N GLU A 1020 -49.98 5.42 -0.33
CA GLU A 1020 -50.40 4.07 -0.75
C GLU A 1020 -49.32 3.35 -1.59
N ASP A 1021 -48.43 4.11 -2.25
CA ASP A 1021 -47.24 3.56 -2.92
C ASP A 1021 -46.08 3.34 -1.94
N GLU A 1022 -45.81 2.07 -1.62
CA GLU A 1022 -44.79 1.67 -0.66
C GLU A 1022 -43.37 2.13 -1.03
N GLU A 1023 -43.00 2.30 -2.30
CA GLU A 1023 -41.64 2.73 -2.68
C GLU A 1023 -41.39 4.21 -2.34
N ASN A 1024 -42.44 5.04 -2.33
CA ASN A 1024 -42.36 6.48 -2.14
C ASN A 1024 -42.51 6.94 -0.68
N GLN A 1025 -43.01 6.08 0.21
CA GLN A 1025 -43.30 6.41 1.61
C GLN A 1025 -42.08 6.96 2.37
N HIS A 1026 -40.89 6.41 2.17
CA HIS A 1026 -39.68 6.81 2.90
C HIS A 1026 -39.32 8.28 2.66
N LEU A 1027 -39.33 8.73 1.40
CA LEU A 1027 -38.95 10.08 1.01
C LEU A 1027 -39.89 11.11 1.62
N LEU A 1028 -41.20 10.80 1.66
CA LEU A 1028 -42.19 11.65 2.33
C LEU A 1028 -41.90 11.78 3.83
N LEU A 1029 -41.62 10.67 4.50
CA LEU A 1029 -41.38 10.65 5.95
C LEU A 1029 -40.09 11.38 6.33
N GLU A 1030 -39.02 11.21 5.54
CA GLU A 1030 -37.76 11.95 5.72
C GLU A 1030 -37.97 13.46 5.59
N GLU A 1031 -38.63 13.93 4.52
CA GLU A 1031 -38.89 15.37 4.33
C GLU A 1031 -39.85 15.96 5.38
N LEU A 1032 -40.81 15.17 5.89
CA LEU A 1032 -41.67 15.59 7.00
C LEU A 1032 -40.92 15.71 8.33
N ASP A 1033 -39.94 14.84 8.59
CA ASP A 1033 -39.08 14.92 9.78
C ASP A 1033 -38.14 16.12 9.69
N GLU A 1034 -37.50 16.35 8.53
CA GLU A 1034 -36.68 17.54 8.26
C GLU A 1034 -37.46 18.84 8.48
N ALA A 1035 -38.73 18.87 8.04
CA ALA A 1035 -39.65 19.99 8.25
C ALA A 1035 -40.19 20.10 9.69
N LYS A 1036 -39.86 19.15 10.59
CA LYS A 1036 -40.39 19.05 11.97
C LYS A 1036 -41.92 18.98 12.00
N LEU A 1037 -42.51 18.32 11.02
CA LEU A 1037 -43.95 18.11 10.86
C LEU A 1037 -44.37 16.67 11.17
N LEU A 1038 -43.46 15.69 11.05
CA LEU A 1038 -43.75 14.27 11.27
C LEU A 1038 -44.42 14.02 12.64
N ASN A 1039 -43.83 14.51 13.72
CA ASN A 1039 -44.36 14.35 15.09
C ASN A 1039 -45.65 15.16 15.38
N LYS A 1040 -46.09 16.03 14.46
CA LYS A 1040 -47.31 16.84 14.61
C LYS A 1040 -48.52 16.22 13.90
N LEU A 1041 -48.30 15.19 13.10
CA LEU A 1041 -49.36 14.46 12.42
C LEU A 1041 -49.98 13.46 13.41
N LYS A 1042 -51.28 13.59 13.66
CA LYS A 1042 -51.99 12.76 14.67
C LYS A 1042 -52.08 11.28 14.27
N SER A 1043 -51.95 10.95 12.99
CA SER A 1043 -51.79 9.59 12.49
C SER A 1043 -51.38 9.63 11.01
N ILE A 1044 -50.12 9.31 10.70
CA ILE A 1044 -49.78 8.71 9.42
C ILE A 1044 -49.90 7.20 9.64
N ASN A 1045 -50.67 6.49 8.82
CA ASN A 1045 -50.88 5.04 8.92
C ASN A 1045 -49.68 4.26 8.34
N ILE A 1046 -48.46 4.61 8.78
CA ILE A 1046 -47.20 3.98 8.36
C ILE A 1046 -46.41 3.65 9.62
N ASP A 1047 -46.10 2.38 9.83
CA ASP A 1047 -45.27 1.90 10.92
C ASP A 1047 -43.77 1.87 10.56
N GLN A 1048 -42.91 1.58 11.54
CA GLN A 1048 -41.46 1.53 11.34
C GLN A 1048 -41.02 0.47 10.32
N LYS A 1049 -41.76 -0.64 10.21
CA LYS A 1049 -41.46 -1.74 9.29
C LYS A 1049 -41.80 -1.35 7.85
N GLN A 1050 -42.90 -0.62 7.64
CA GLN A 1050 -43.28 -0.07 6.34
C GLN A 1050 -42.24 0.97 5.86
N PHE A 1051 -41.79 1.88 6.75
CA PHE A 1051 -40.70 2.80 6.42
C PHE A 1051 -39.41 2.04 6.05
N ALA A 1052 -39.04 1.02 6.84
CA ALA A 1052 -37.87 0.19 6.58
C ALA A 1052 -37.92 -0.50 5.20
N LYS A 1053 -39.08 -1.08 4.85
CA LYS A 1053 -39.31 -1.71 3.55
C LYS A 1053 -39.19 -0.69 2.41
N SER A 1054 -39.89 0.44 2.53
CA SER A 1054 -39.88 1.53 1.54
C SER A 1054 -38.46 2.02 1.26
N LYS A 1055 -37.69 2.25 2.34
CA LYS A 1055 -36.33 2.77 2.23
C LYS A 1055 -35.36 1.79 1.58
N LEU A 1056 -35.49 0.50 1.89
CA LEU A 1056 -34.66 -0.53 1.28
C LEU A 1056 -35.00 -0.74 -0.20
N LEU A 1057 -36.29 -0.68 -0.57
CA LEU A 1057 -36.71 -0.80 -1.97
C LEU A 1057 -36.20 0.36 -2.83
N SER A 1058 -36.15 1.58 -2.29
CA SER A 1058 -35.65 2.73 -3.05
C SER A 1058 -34.14 2.70 -3.32
N GLU A 1059 -33.39 1.91 -2.56
CA GLU A 1059 -31.95 1.72 -2.73
C GLU A 1059 -31.62 0.41 -3.48
N ALA A 1060 -32.51 -0.58 -3.43
CA ALA A 1060 -32.34 -1.86 -4.10
C ALA A 1060 -32.58 -1.76 -5.61
N ASN A 1061 -31.79 -2.49 -6.39
CA ASN A 1061 -32.09 -2.76 -7.78
C ASN A 1061 -33.22 -3.81 -7.85
N TYR A 1062 -34.45 -3.36 -7.64
CA TYR A 1062 -35.67 -4.18 -7.53
C TYR A 1062 -36.58 -3.93 -8.73
N GLU A 1063 -36.89 -4.97 -9.49
CA GLU A 1063 -37.87 -4.92 -10.59
C GLU A 1063 -39.21 -5.50 -10.13
N LYS A 1064 -40.21 -4.65 -9.90
CA LYS A 1064 -41.54 -5.03 -9.35
C LYS A 1064 -42.25 -6.16 -10.10
N ASP A 1065 -42.00 -6.30 -11.40
CA ASP A 1065 -42.60 -7.34 -12.25
C ASP A 1065 -41.87 -8.68 -12.22
N LYS A 1066 -40.62 -8.72 -11.74
CA LYS A 1066 -39.76 -9.93 -11.72
C LYS A 1066 -39.36 -10.38 -10.31
N ASP A 1067 -39.16 -9.44 -9.41
CA ASP A 1067 -38.58 -9.67 -8.10
C ASP A 1067 -39.64 -9.72 -7.00
N SER A 1068 -39.36 -10.50 -5.96
CA SER A 1068 -40.23 -10.57 -4.77
C SER A 1068 -39.48 -10.18 -3.51
N ILE A 1069 -40.11 -9.38 -2.65
CA ILE A 1069 -39.58 -8.97 -1.34
C ILE A 1069 -40.38 -9.61 -0.20
N GLN A 1070 -39.68 -10.25 0.73
CA GLN A 1070 -40.26 -10.88 1.90
C GLN A 1070 -39.66 -10.29 3.18
N PHE A 1071 -40.50 -9.87 4.12
CA PHE A 1071 -40.05 -9.59 5.48
C PHE A 1071 -39.73 -10.90 6.21
N LEU A 1072 -38.54 -10.99 6.79
CA LEU A 1072 -38.11 -12.18 7.52
C LEU A 1072 -38.45 -12.04 9.01
N PHE A 1073 -37.79 -11.11 9.70
CA PHE A 1073 -37.99 -10.82 11.12
C PHE A 1073 -37.34 -9.48 11.51
N GLN A 1074 -37.54 -9.07 12.76
CA GLN A 1074 -36.82 -7.96 13.37
C GLN A 1074 -36.02 -8.45 14.59
N ARG A 1075 -34.87 -7.83 14.85
CA ARG A 1075 -33.97 -8.20 15.95
C ARG A 1075 -33.58 -6.98 16.77
N ASN A 1076 -33.83 -7.05 18.08
CA ASN A 1076 -33.37 -6.01 19.01
C ASN A 1076 -31.90 -6.22 19.34
N PHE A 1077 -31.16 -5.12 19.44
CA PHE A 1077 -29.75 -5.16 19.84
C PHE A 1077 -29.37 -3.89 20.61
N VAL A 1078 -28.20 -3.92 21.22
CA VAL A 1078 -27.59 -2.77 21.87
C VAL A 1078 -26.33 -2.42 21.10
N THR A 1079 -26.23 -1.17 20.65
CA THR A 1079 -25.00 -0.65 20.02
C THR A 1079 -23.82 -0.73 20.98
N ASP A 1080 -22.59 -0.69 20.46
CA ASP A 1080 -21.38 -0.66 21.29
C ASP A 1080 -21.35 0.51 22.31
N LYS A 1081 -22.07 1.59 22.01
CA LYS A 1081 -22.28 2.78 22.86
C LYS A 1081 -23.50 2.68 23.80
N GLY A 1082 -24.10 1.51 23.96
CA GLY A 1082 -25.17 1.27 24.94
C GLY A 1082 -26.56 1.77 24.53
N LYS A 1083 -26.78 2.16 23.27
CA LYS A 1083 -28.11 2.56 22.77
C LYS A 1083 -28.91 1.34 22.33
N ASN A 1084 -30.17 1.25 22.76
CA ASN A 1084 -31.12 0.24 22.29
C ASN A 1084 -31.50 0.51 20.82
N ALA A 1085 -31.47 -0.53 20.01
CA ALA A 1085 -31.74 -0.46 18.59
C ALA A 1085 -32.56 -1.68 18.13
N VAL A 1086 -33.09 -1.60 16.92
CA VAL A 1086 -33.78 -2.70 16.23
C VAL A 1086 -33.30 -2.74 14.78
N MET A 1087 -33.09 -3.95 14.26
CA MET A 1087 -32.77 -4.22 12.86
C MET A 1087 -33.92 -5.00 12.22
N TYR A 1088 -34.30 -4.61 11.01
CA TYR A 1088 -35.29 -5.28 10.19
C TYR A 1088 -34.58 -6.03 9.06
N PHE A 1089 -34.93 -7.29 8.85
CA PHE A 1089 -34.39 -8.13 7.80
C PHE A 1089 -35.45 -8.43 6.74
N PHE A 1090 -35.06 -8.27 5.48
CA PHE A 1090 -35.84 -8.58 4.30
C PHE A 1090 -35.03 -9.49 3.37
N LYS A 1091 -35.72 -10.32 2.61
CA LYS A 1091 -35.16 -11.13 1.52
C LYS A 1091 -35.72 -10.61 0.21
N ILE A 1092 -34.85 -10.34 -0.76
CA ILE A 1092 -35.24 -10.08 -2.14
C ILE A 1092 -34.78 -11.27 -2.98
N ASP A 1093 -35.74 -11.95 -3.60
CA ASP A 1093 -35.48 -13.01 -4.57
C ASP A 1093 -35.42 -12.36 -5.95
N LYS A 1094 -34.22 -12.27 -6.53
CA LYS A 1094 -33.98 -11.70 -7.86
C LYS A 1094 -33.93 -12.79 -8.91
N ASP A 1095 -34.57 -12.56 -10.05
CA ASP A 1095 -34.50 -13.44 -11.22
C ASP A 1095 -33.51 -12.86 -12.24
N ASP A 1096 -32.24 -13.29 -12.16
CA ASP A 1096 -31.16 -12.84 -13.05
C ASP A 1096 -31.06 -13.76 -14.28
N GLU A 1097 -31.03 -13.17 -15.49
CA GLU A 1097 -31.00 -13.91 -16.76
C GLU A 1097 -29.76 -14.82 -16.92
N TYR A 1098 -28.66 -14.56 -16.21
CA TYR A 1098 -27.41 -15.33 -16.28
C TYR A 1098 -27.14 -16.18 -15.04
N ALA A 1099 -27.50 -15.70 -13.84
CA ALA A 1099 -27.23 -16.36 -12.57
C ALA A 1099 -28.43 -17.15 -12.00
N GLY A 1100 -29.62 -17.01 -12.59
CA GLY A 1100 -30.87 -17.60 -12.10
C GLY A 1100 -31.37 -16.89 -10.83
N LYS A 1101 -32.15 -17.61 -10.02
CA LYS A 1101 -32.71 -17.05 -8.78
C LYS A 1101 -31.63 -16.84 -7.71
N VAL A 1102 -31.36 -15.58 -7.37
CA VAL A 1102 -30.42 -15.18 -6.31
C VAL A 1102 -31.22 -14.65 -5.11
N GLU A 1103 -30.92 -15.20 -3.93
CA GLU A 1103 -31.49 -14.72 -2.67
C GLU A 1103 -30.53 -13.69 -2.04
N ALA A 1104 -31.00 -12.45 -1.86
CA ALA A 1104 -30.23 -11.38 -1.24
C ALA A 1104 -30.90 -10.87 0.03
N LEU A 1105 -30.13 -10.72 1.09
CA LEU A 1105 -30.55 -10.11 2.35
C LEU A 1105 -30.42 -8.59 2.27
N HIS A 1106 -31.52 -7.90 2.57
CA HIS A 1106 -31.58 -6.45 2.74
C HIS A 1106 -31.92 -6.15 4.19
N TYR A 1107 -31.23 -5.17 4.78
CA TYR A 1107 -31.36 -4.92 6.22
C TYR A 1107 -31.15 -3.46 6.56
N ILE A 1108 -31.91 -3.00 7.54
CA ILE A 1108 -31.91 -1.61 7.97
C ILE A 1108 -32.17 -1.55 9.47
N SER A 1109 -31.46 -0.67 10.16
CA SER A 1109 -31.50 -0.57 11.62
C SER A 1109 -31.76 0.84 12.10
N PHE A 1110 -32.40 0.94 13.27
CA PHE A 1110 -32.84 2.18 13.88
C PHE A 1110 -32.50 2.20 15.35
N ILE A 1111 -32.07 3.36 15.86
CA ILE A 1111 -32.01 3.58 17.31
C ILE A 1111 -33.43 3.74 17.83
N LYS A 1112 -33.79 2.98 18.86
CA LYS A 1112 -35.14 3.06 19.44
C LYS A 1112 -35.37 4.45 20.06
N PRO A 1113 -36.49 5.11 19.74
CA PRO A 1113 -36.87 6.36 20.37
C PRO A 1113 -37.23 6.14 21.85
N LYS A 1114 -37.26 7.23 22.63
CA LYS A 1114 -37.75 7.18 24.02
C LYS A 1114 -39.25 6.86 24.09
N ASP A 1115 -40.01 7.38 23.13
CA ASP A 1115 -41.42 7.08 22.94
C ASP A 1115 -41.57 5.99 21.88
N PRO A 1116 -42.01 4.77 22.23
CA PRO A 1116 -42.16 3.65 21.29
C PRO A 1116 -43.15 3.90 20.14
N THR A 1117 -44.02 4.90 20.26
CA THR A 1117 -44.99 5.26 19.22
C THR A 1117 -44.44 6.22 18.18
N GLN A 1118 -43.24 6.77 18.42
CA GLN A 1118 -42.58 7.70 17.50
C GLN A 1118 -41.88 6.95 16.36
N LEU A 1119 -42.13 7.36 15.12
CA LEU A 1119 -41.41 6.85 13.94
C LEU A 1119 -40.01 7.48 13.86
N VAL A 1120 -38.99 6.68 13.55
CA VAL A 1120 -37.61 7.13 13.38
C VAL A 1120 -37.19 6.98 11.93
N VAL A 1121 -36.83 8.10 11.31
CA VAL A 1121 -36.33 8.10 9.91
C VAL A 1121 -34.81 7.98 9.83
N ASN A 1122 -34.07 8.31 10.89
CA ASN A 1122 -32.62 8.13 10.92
C ASN A 1122 -32.26 6.64 11.05
N TYR A 1123 -31.59 6.10 10.03
CA TYR A 1123 -31.25 4.68 9.96
C TYR A 1123 -29.74 4.43 9.80
N TYR A 1124 -29.38 3.16 9.95
CA TYR A 1124 -28.13 2.59 9.47
C TYR A 1124 -28.45 1.37 8.61
N SER A 1125 -27.98 1.37 7.37
CA SER A 1125 -28.09 0.30 6.38
C SER A 1125 -26.71 0.14 5.72
N LYS A 1126 -26.39 -1.10 5.36
CA LYS A 1126 -25.18 -1.45 4.60
C LYS A 1126 -25.45 -2.45 3.48
N SER A 1127 -26.72 -2.82 3.30
CA SER A 1127 -27.11 -3.64 2.15
C SER A 1127 -27.12 -2.73 0.93
N GLU A 1128 -26.09 -2.85 0.09
CA GLU A 1128 -25.96 -2.12 -1.19
C GLU A 1128 -27.16 -2.38 -2.13
N SER A 1129 -27.17 -1.80 -3.33
CA SER A 1129 -28.24 -1.97 -4.31
C SER A 1129 -28.51 -3.43 -4.70
N TYR A 1130 -27.55 -4.33 -4.50
CA TYR A 1130 -27.71 -5.78 -4.73
C TYR A 1130 -28.03 -6.59 -3.47
N GLY A 1131 -27.97 -5.98 -2.28
CA GLY A 1131 -28.10 -6.68 -1.01
C GLY A 1131 -26.88 -7.54 -0.66
N THR A 1132 -26.93 -8.25 0.46
CA THR A 1132 -25.92 -9.25 0.83
C THR A 1132 -26.38 -10.63 0.34
N ILE A 1133 -25.68 -11.20 -0.65
CA ILE A 1133 -26.00 -12.51 -1.20
C ILE A 1133 -25.92 -13.57 -0.08
N VAL A 1134 -26.94 -14.42 0.02
CA VAL A 1134 -26.97 -15.53 0.98
C VAL A 1134 -25.91 -16.56 0.63
N ASP A 1135 -24.93 -16.74 1.52
CA ASP A 1135 -23.92 -17.80 1.40
C ASP A 1135 -24.53 -19.13 1.85
N LYS A 1136 -24.76 -20.03 0.89
CA LYS A 1136 -25.35 -21.36 1.16
C LYS A 1136 -24.41 -22.31 1.92
N THR A 1137 -23.14 -21.92 2.13
CA THR A 1137 -22.16 -22.71 2.89
C THR A 1137 -22.13 -22.37 4.39
N LYS A 1138 -22.82 -21.30 4.81
CA LYS A 1138 -22.93 -20.86 6.20
C LYS A 1138 -24.35 -21.00 6.73
N GLU A 1139 -24.48 -21.25 8.03
CA GLU A 1139 -25.78 -21.16 8.69
C GLU A 1139 -26.34 -19.75 8.57
N LEU A 1140 -27.63 -19.65 8.23
CA LEU A 1140 -28.28 -18.36 7.97
C LEU A 1140 -28.27 -17.46 9.22
N GLU A 1141 -28.36 -18.07 10.40
CA GLU A 1141 -28.27 -17.36 11.69
C GLU A 1141 -26.89 -16.74 11.93
N GLU A 1142 -25.82 -17.40 11.48
CA GLU A 1142 -24.46 -16.84 11.55
C GLU A 1142 -24.37 -15.57 10.71
N GLN A 1143 -24.89 -15.61 9.48
CA GLN A 1143 -24.91 -14.47 8.57
C GLN A 1143 -25.73 -13.30 9.14
N TYR A 1144 -26.86 -13.56 9.81
CA TYR A 1144 -27.62 -12.52 10.49
C TYR A 1144 -26.86 -11.85 11.63
N ILE A 1145 -26.05 -12.62 12.38
CA ILE A 1145 -25.20 -12.07 13.45
C ILE A 1145 -24.07 -11.23 12.86
N GLU A 1146 -23.47 -11.66 11.75
CA GLU A 1146 -22.44 -10.88 11.03
C GLU A 1146 -23.00 -9.54 10.56
N ILE A 1147 -24.18 -9.54 9.96
CA ILE A 1147 -24.91 -8.33 9.56
C ILE A 1147 -25.24 -7.44 10.78
N LEU A 1148 -25.71 -8.03 11.88
CA LEU A 1148 -26.03 -7.28 13.09
C LEU A 1148 -24.79 -6.59 13.67
N ASN A 1149 -23.62 -7.24 13.62
CA ASN A 1149 -22.36 -6.67 14.08
C ASN A 1149 -21.97 -5.41 13.31
N LEU A 1150 -22.27 -5.33 12.01
CA LEU A 1150 -22.05 -4.11 11.23
C LEU A 1150 -22.82 -2.93 11.81
N ALA A 1151 -24.03 -3.15 12.35
CA ALA A 1151 -24.82 -2.09 12.99
C ALA A 1151 -24.41 -1.81 14.44
N ILE A 1152 -24.00 -2.85 15.18
CA ILE A 1152 -23.49 -2.71 16.56
C ILE A 1152 -22.23 -1.83 16.56
N TYR A 1153 -21.34 -2.02 15.58
CA TYR A 1153 -20.03 -1.38 15.48
C TYR A 1153 -19.93 -0.36 14.34
N LYS A 1154 -21.06 0.18 13.87
CA LYS A 1154 -21.13 1.10 12.72
C LYS A 1154 -20.22 2.33 12.81
N ASP A 1155 -19.86 2.75 14.02
CA ASP A 1155 -18.99 3.91 14.26
C ASP A 1155 -17.51 3.50 14.45
N ARG A 1156 -17.16 2.22 14.26
CA ARG A 1156 -15.80 1.65 14.42
C ARG A 1156 -15.23 1.29 13.05
N GLN A 1157 -14.34 2.14 12.53
CA GLN A 1157 -13.83 2.02 11.15
C GLN A 1157 -13.09 0.70 10.89
N ARG A 1158 -12.37 0.17 11.89
CA ARG A 1158 -11.63 -1.11 11.78
C ARG A 1158 -12.51 -2.36 11.89
N VAL A 1159 -13.78 -2.22 12.26
CA VAL A 1159 -14.75 -3.33 12.30
C VAL A 1159 -15.68 -3.26 11.09
N THR A 1160 -16.03 -2.05 10.65
CA THR A 1160 -17.02 -1.80 9.61
C THR A 1160 -16.37 -1.04 8.46
N PRO A 1161 -16.01 -1.71 7.35
CA PRO A 1161 -15.35 -1.07 6.21
C PRO A 1161 -16.21 0.07 5.63
N SER A 1162 -15.63 1.12 5.05
CA SER A 1162 -16.43 2.20 4.43
C SER A 1162 -16.84 1.88 2.98
N GLU A 1163 -18.10 2.11 2.61
CA GLU A 1163 -18.68 1.85 1.27
C GLU A 1163 -18.04 2.61 0.09
N ARG A 1164 -17.18 3.60 0.33
CA ARG A 1164 -16.74 4.55 -0.72
C ARG A 1164 -15.39 4.28 -1.37
N ASP A 1165 -14.62 3.30 -0.90
CA ASP A 1165 -13.34 2.94 -1.51
C ASP A 1165 -13.46 1.61 -2.26
N GLY A 1166 -14.32 1.58 -3.28
CA GLY A 1166 -14.40 0.49 -4.28
C GLY A 1166 -13.13 0.29 -5.11
N TYR A 1167 -11.98 0.78 -4.64
CA TYR A 1167 -10.65 0.56 -5.21
C TYR A 1167 -9.54 0.36 -4.17
N TYR A 1168 -9.87 0.36 -2.87
CA TYR A 1168 -8.86 0.21 -1.81
C TYR A 1168 -9.41 -0.57 -0.61
N ASP A 1169 -9.64 -1.87 -0.82
CA ASP A 1169 -9.42 -2.86 0.23
C ASP A 1169 -7.93 -2.85 0.56
N TYR A 1170 -7.53 -2.05 1.56
CA TYR A 1170 -6.13 -1.61 1.71
C TYR A 1170 -5.27 -2.35 2.68
#